data_AF-A0AAD8NT85-F1
#
_entry.id   AF-A0AAD8NT85-F1
#
_cell.length_a   1.000
_cell.length_b   1.000
_cell.length_c   1.000
_cell.angle_alpha   90.00
_cell.angle_beta   90.00
_cell.angle_gamma   90.00
#
_symmetry.space_group_name_H-M   'P 1'
#
loop_
_entity.id
_entity.type
_entity.pdbx_description
1 polymer ?
#
loop_
_entity_poly.entity_id
_entity_poly.type
_entity_poly.pdbx_seq_one_letter_code
_entity_poly.pdbx_strand_id
1 'polypeptide(L)'
;MQIRLTIFIVSFFAICCVKFLHATDPPLSLDYYKSSCPNAEAIVRKEMECAVLSDPRNAALILRLHFHDCFVQGCDGSVLLDDTITLQGEKKAPTNLNALKGFEIIDRIKNKLESECPITVSCADALTYAARDATVLVGGPYWDVPAGRKDSKTASFSLVESNLPGANDGLLSIIAKFMYQGLSVTDMVALSGAHTIGKARCTNYRARIYGDYESTATMTSITESNLNSLKSTCPAAGGGDNNEAAMDYVSPNLFDNSYYQLLLRGEGLLNSDQELYSSILGVETRKLVKKYAVDPVGFFEQFAKSMVKLGNITNPETYVDGEVRKNCRFFQFPPLCSFDAFFLHHRHGHRHPHGITSLSQPWSIITLNLNIRGKMHTEVVFEEDYISDLPQSIIETILTKLPIRDAVRTSVLSNKWRYKWATLTQLEFDDKCVPSTHDRALAEVYLINFVTRFLFLHDGPIHRFSLSTVYLQSSADVDQWLLFLSRKDVKELVLELGEGEWFRAPSCLFSCKKLVRLELVRCELDPPVSFKGFLNLKYLNLQQVLIAPDAVENLISCCPLLESLTLSYFDSLELTIRAPNLKYLILEGEFKDICLENTPMLVAISVAMYMTDDIAEHFGQSSSCNFDKFLGGVPSLERLIGHIYFTKYMSIGNALGSTKITYQRLKVIELYQVSFEDMKEIMVVLRLILSAPNLQELQISGSSNSSPATEATDLDFWEKECPGDCTFERLKIVKMTDMSGVPHEMGFIEFLLGNSPILEIMSITPSVYVTDGRLGMLIELLRLKRASAEAEIIFVQDQV
;
A
#
# COMPACT_ATOMS: atom_id res chain seq x y z
N MET A 1 37.75 40.47 -53.78
CA MET A 1 36.90 39.59 -52.97
C MET A 1 37.75 38.46 -52.36
N GLN A 2 38.80 38.81 -51.61
CA GLN A 2 39.76 37.83 -51.07
C GLN A 2 40.45 38.30 -49.78
N ILE A 3 39.90 39.34 -49.14
CA ILE A 3 40.41 39.93 -47.87
C ILE A 3 39.30 39.96 -46.80
N ARG A 4 38.03 39.69 -47.15
CA ARG A 4 36.92 39.61 -46.19
C ARG A 4 36.67 38.20 -45.63
N LEU A 5 37.33 37.17 -46.16
CA LEU A 5 37.17 35.79 -45.68
C LEU A 5 38.16 35.42 -44.57
N THR A 6 39.28 36.14 -44.44
CA THR A 6 40.32 35.83 -43.45
C THR A 6 40.08 36.49 -42.09
N ILE A 7 39.35 37.60 -42.02
CA ILE A 7 39.04 38.31 -40.76
C ILE A 7 37.87 37.65 -40.00
N PHE A 8 36.97 36.95 -40.71
CA PHE A 8 35.86 36.21 -40.10
C PHE A 8 36.29 34.87 -39.49
N ILE A 9 37.38 34.27 -39.97
CA ILE A 9 37.88 32.98 -39.46
C ILE A 9 38.73 33.18 -38.19
N VAL A 10 39.46 34.30 -38.05
CA VAL A 10 40.24 34.58 -36.84
C VAL A 10 39.37 35.10 -35.67
N SER A 11 38.24 35.75 -35.95
CA SER A 11 37.31 36.22 -34.90
C SER A 11 36.39 35.12 -34.36
N PHE A 12 36.19 34.02 -35.10
CA PHE A 12 35.44 32.86 -34.62
C PHE A 12 36.31 31.91 -33.78
N PHE A 13 37.63 31.88 -34.01
CA PHE A 13 38.57 31.11 -33.19
C PHE A 13 38.97 31.80 -31.87
N ALA A 14 38.82 33.13 -31.77
CA ALA A 14 39.11 33.86 -30.53
C ALA A 14 37.93 33.96 -29.54
N ILE A 15 36.69 33.67 -29.98
CA ILE A 15 35.49 33.64 -29.12
C ILE A 15 35.19 32.23 -28.58
N CYS A 16 35.82 31.19 -29.13
CA CYS A 16 35.80 29.83 -28.56
C CYS A 16 36.82 29.61 -27.42
N CYS A 17 37.63 30.62 -27.04
CA CYS A 17 38.62 30.50 -25.96
C CYS A 17 38.35 31.38 -24.73
N VAL A 18 37.14 31.94 -24.57
CA VAL A 18 36.74 32.56 -23.29
C VAL A 18 35.95 31.56 -22.46
N LYS A 19 36.72 30.76 -21.71
CA LYS A 19 36.34 29.98 -20.52
C LYS A 19 34.98 29.26 -20.62
N PHE A 20 35.01 28.05 -21.17
CA PHE A 20 34.35 26.96 -20.44
C PHE A 20 34.99 26.92 -19.04
N LEU A 21 34.36 27.59 -18.08
CA LEU A 21 34.36 27.06 -16.73
C LEU A 21 33.55 25.76 -16.86
N HIS A 22 34.23 24.66 -17.22
CA HIS A 22 33.84 23.40 -16.60
C HIS A 22 33.82 23.72 -15.11
N ALA A 23 32.65 23.72 -14.50
CA ALA A 23 32.58 23.54 -13.06
C ALA A 23 33.28 22.19 -12.84
N THR A 24 34.55 22.24 -12.47
CA THR A 24 35.26 21.06 -11.97
C THR A 24 34.48 20.59 -10.76
N ASP A 25 34.11 19.32 -10.77
CA ASP A 25 33.39 18.63 -9.71
C ASP A 25 33.96 19.03 -8.34
N PRO A 26 33.14 19.39 -7.33
CA PRO A 26 33.65 19.57 -5.98
C PRO A 26 34.34 18.27 -5.55
N PRO A 27 35.67 18.26 -5.32
CA PRO A 27 36.34 17.05 -4.88
C PRO A 27 35.76 16.61 -3.54
N LEU A 28 35.72 15.30 -3.30
CA LEU A 28 35.39 14.77 -1.97
C LEU A 28 36.25 15.48 -0.92
N SER A 29 35.64 15.91 0.17
CA SER A 29 36.26 16.80 1.15
C SER A 29 36.01 16.32 2.57
N LEU A 30 37.01 16.52 3.44
CA LEU A 30 36.90 16.20 4.87
C LEU A 30 35.92 17.12 5.60
N ASP A 31 35.73 18.35 5.10
CA ASP A 31 34.85 19.33 5.74
C ASP A 31 33.43 19.33 5.13
N TYR A 32 33.07 18.35 4.28
CA TYR A 32 31.84 18.38 3.48
C TYR A 32 30.56 18.53 4.32
N TYR A 33 30.45 17.81 5.46
CA TYR A 33 29.28 17.89 6.35
C TYR A 33 29.47 18.83 7.55
N LYS A 34 30.61 19.53 7.66
CA LYS A 34 30.97 20.30 8.85
C LYS A 34 29.97 21.41 9.21
N SER A 35 29.29 21.98 8.22
CA SER A 35 28.27 23.02 8.41
C SER A 35 26.84 22.48 8.30
N SER A 36 26.60 21.45 7.50
CA SER A 36 25.27 20.94 7.19
C SER A 36 24.81 19.80 8.10
N CYS A 37 25.73 18.94 8.56
CA CYS A 37 25.47 17.91 9.56
C CYS A 37 26.72 17.66 10.43
N PRO A 38 27.04 18.57 11.37
CA PRO A 38 28.29 18.50 12.14
C PRO A 38 28.47 17.22 12.96
N ASN A 39 27.36 16.58 13.33
CA ASN A 39 27.34 15.35 14.14
C ASN A 39 27.33 14.06 13.30
N ALA A 40 27.41 14.13 11.97
CA ALA A 40 27.26 12.98 11.09
C ALA A 40 28.19 11.81 11.46
N GLU A 41 29.49 12.07 11.56
CA GLU A 41 30.48 11.04 11.90
C GLU A 41 30.28 10.48 13.32
N ALA A 42 29.93 11.35 14.29
CA ALA A 42 29.69 10.92 15.66
C ALA A 42 28.48 9.99 15.77
N ILE A 43 27.43 10.25 14.98
CA ILE A 43 26.24 9.39 14.90
C ILE A 43 26.61 8.02 14.31
N VAL A 44 27.32 8.01 13.17
CA VAL A 44 27.76 6.76 12.53
C VAL A 44 28.63 5.94 13.49
N ARG A 45 29.61 6.59 14.13
CA ARG A 45 30.51 5.98 15.11
C ARG A 45 29.75 5.31 16.24
N LYS A 46 28.75 5.98 16.80
CA LYS A 46 27.94 5.48 17.92
C LYS A 46 27.09 4.27 17.54
N GLU A 47 26.43 4.31 16.39
CA GLU A 47 25.64 3.17 15.92
C GLU A 47 26.53 1.97 15.58
N MET A 48 27.74 2.22 15.06
CA MET A 48 28.76 1.18 14.87
C MET A 48 29.30 0.62 16.18
N GLU A 49 29.49 1.43 17.22
CA GLU A 49 29.83 0.95 18.58
C GLU A 49 28.80 -0.06 19.07
N CYS A 50 27.52 0.29 18.99
CA CYS A 50 26.43 -0.61 19.37
C CYS A 50 26.46 -1.91 18.54
N ALA A 51 26.66 -1.80 17.22
CA ALA A 51 26.69 -2.95 16.34
C ALA A 51 27.88 -3.88 16.64
N VAL A 52 29.10 -3.36 16.73
CA VAL A 52 30.31 -4.16 17.00
C VAL A 52 30.32 -4.72 18.41
N LEU A 53 29.79 -3.97 19.39
CA LEU A 53 29.63 -4.47 20.76
C LEU A 53 28.67 -5.66 20.83
N SER A 54 27.60 -5.64 20.02
CA SER A 54 26.64 -6.76 19.97
C SER A 54 27.20 -8.01 19.28
N ASP A 55 27.97 -7.83 18.20
CA ASP A 55 28.69 -8.90 17.50
C ASP A 55 29.90 -8.29 16.79
N PRO A 56 31.14 -8.61 17.20
CA PRO A 56 32.36 -8.09 16.56
C PRO A 56 32.43 -8.36 15.05
N ARG A 57 31.76 -9.42 14.57
CA ARG A 57 31.69 -9.75 13.14
C ARG A 57 31.05 -8.64 12.32
N ASN A 58 30.19 -7.81 12.91
CA ASN A 58 29.57 -6.69 12.22
C ASN A 58 30.61 -5.76 11.59
N ALA A 59 31.81 -5.64 12.17
CA ALA A 59 32.90 -4.87 11.56
C ALA A 59 33.29 -5.43 10.17
N ALA A 60 33.49 -6.74 10.07
CA ALA A 60 33.82 -7.40 8.82
C ALA A 60 32.67 -7.32 7.79
N LEU A 61 31.41 -7.38 8.24
CA LEU A 61 30.24 -7.25 7.36
C LEU A 61 30.19 -5.89 6.68
N ILE A 62 30.36 -4.81 7.45
CA ILE A 62 30.31 -3.44 6.93
C ILE A 62 31.52 -3.13 6.06
N LEU A 63 32.72 -3.58 6.45
CA LEU A 63 33.92 -3.40 5.64
C LEU A 63 33.79 -4.10 4.28
N ARG A 64 33.27 -5.33 4.26
CA ARG A 64 32.98 -6.06 3.01
C ARG A 64 31.89 -5.38 2.19
N LEU A 65 30.83 -4.88 2.83
CA LEU A 65 29.75 -4.18 2.13
C LEU A 65 30.26 -2.93 1.41
N HIS A 66 31.15 -2.16 2.04
CA HIS A 66 31.77 -0.99 1.43
C HIS A 66 32.70 -1.36 0.25
N PHE A 67 33.50 -2.42 0.38
CA PHE A 67 34.31 -2.92 -0.75
C PHE A 67 33.43 -3.29 -1.95
N HIS A 68 32.34 -4.01 -1.70
CA HIS A 68 31.41 -4.43 -2.75
C HIS A 68 30.71 -3.25 -3.42
N ASP A 69 30.36 -2.19 -2.68
CA ASP A 69 29.84 -0.94 -3.25
C ASP A 69 30.85 -0.34 -4.25
N CYS A 70 32.06 -0.07 -3.77
CA CYS A 70 33.09 0.63 -4.53
C CYS A 70 33.57 -0.11 -5.79
N PHE A 71 33.55 -1.45 -5.79
CA PHE A 71 34.09 -2.26 -6.89
C PHE A 71 33.13 -2.49 -8.06
N VAL A 72 31.85 -2.19 -7.93
CA VAL A 72 30.87 -2.47 -9.00
C VAL A 72 30.76 -1.25 -9.92
N GLN A 73 30.29 -0.14 -9.39
CA GLN A 73 30.08 1.11 -10.13
C GLN A 73 30.52 2.33 -9.31
N GLY A 74 31.61 2.20 -8.55
CA GLY A 74 32.09 3.22 -7.64
C GLY A 74 31.31 3.26 -6.32
N CYS A 75 31.84 3.99 -5.33
CA CYS A 75 31.25 4.07 -4.01
C CYS A 75 30.02 4.99 -4.06
N ASP A 76 28.88 4.44 -4.45
CA ASP A 76 27.68 5.21 -4.73
C ASP A 76 26.42 4.63 -4.07
N GLY A 77 26.59 3.67 -3.17
CA GLY A 77 25.52 3.02 -2.44
C GLY A 77 24.60 2.15 -3.31
N SER A 78 24.95 1.83 -4.56
CA SER A 78 24.16 0.96 -5.43
C SER A 78 23.94 -0.42 -4.80
N VAL A 79 24.93 -0.94 -4.07
CA VAL A 79 24.86 -2.23 -3.37
C VAL A 79 23.73 -2.28 -2.31
N LEU A 80 23.29 -1.11 -1.83
CA LEU A 80 22.26 -0.98 -0.81
C LEU A 80 20.84 -1.05 -1.39
N LEU A 81 20.66 -0.85 -2.70
CA LEU A 81 19.36 -0.92 -3.37
C LEU A 81 18.76 -2.32 -3.30
N ASP A 82 17.49 -2.40 -2.93
CA ASP A 82 16.69 -3.61 -3.08
C ASP A 82 16.12 -3.70 -4.51
N ASP A 83 15.82 -4.92 -4.95
CA ASP A 83 15.18 -5.15 -6.23
C ASP A 83 13.84 -4.40 -6.32
N THR A 84 13.56 -3.84 -7.49
CA THR A 84 12.24 -3.35 -7.88
C THR A 84 11.85 -4.00 -9.20
N ILE A 85 10.60 -3.80 -9.63
CA ILE A 85 10.11 -4.36 -10.91
C ILE A 85 10.98 -3.94 -12.10
N THR A 86 11.58 -2.75 -12.04
CA THR A 86 12.40 -2.18 -13.12
C THR A 86 13.90 -2.22 -12.84
N LEU A 87 14.31 -2.58 -11.61
CA LEU A 87 15.71 -2.57 -11.20
C LEU A 87 16.07 -3.92 -10.57
N GLN A 88 16.97 -4.64 -11.21
CA GLN A 88 17.62 -5.80 -10.60
C GLN A 88 18.77 -5.32 -9.72
N GLY A 89 18.64 -5.50 -8.40
CA GLY A 89 19.63 -5.08 -7.42
C GLY A 89 20.83 -6.02 -7.37
N GLU A 90 21.95 -5.51 -6.86
CA GLU A 90 23.20 -6.26 -6.76
C GLU A 90 23.15 -7.37 -5.70
N LYS A 91 22.22 -7.31 -4.75
CA LYS A 91 22.11 -8.27 -3.64
C LYS A 91 21.84 -9.69 -4.10
N LYS A 92 21.18 -9.86 -5.25
CA LYS A 92 20.86 -11.18 -5.83
C LYS A 92 21.94 -11.73 -6.75
N ALA A 93 22.99 -10.97 -7.05
CA ALA A 93 24.11 -11.46 -7.86
C ALA A 93 24.81 -12.63 -7.16
N PRO A 94 25.36 -13.62 -7.89
CA PRO A 94 25.84 -14.88 -7.31
C PRO A 94 26.83 -14.71 -6.14
N THR A 95 27.75 -13.75 -6.24
CA THR A 95 28.77 -13.45 -5.23
C THR A 95 28.21 -12.76 -3.97
N ASN A 96 27.04 -12.11 -4.10
CA ASN A 96 26.36 -11.38 -3.04
C ASN A 96 25.24 -12.21 -2.39
N LEU A 97 24.60 -13.08 -3.16
CA LEU A 97 23.46 -13.90 -2.74
C LEU A 97 23.83 -14.81 -1.57
N ASN A 98 23.08 -14.65 -0.48
CA ASN A 98 23.31 -15.34 0.81
C ASN A 98 24.70 -15.08 1.41
N ALA A 99 25.40 -14.01 1.00
CA ALA A 99 26.78 -13.71 1.39
C ALA A 99 26.94 -12.31 2.00
N LEU A 100 26.40 -11.27 1.37
CA LEU A 100 26.39 -9.92 1.94
C LEU A 100 25.36 -9.81 3.07
N LYS A 101 25.76 -9.22 4.18
CA LYS A 101 24.95 -8.98 5.39
C LYS A 101 25.27 -7.58 5.92
N GLY A 102 24.53 -7.10 6.92
CA GLY A 102 24.79 -5.80 7.56
C GLY A 102 23.99 -4.62 7.02
N PHE A 103 23.10 -4.83 6.03
CA PHE A 103 22.22 -3.79 5.48
C PHE A 103 21.40 -3.06 6.57
N GLU A 104 20.88 -3.82 7.55
CA GLU A 104 20.08 -3.25 8.66
C GLU A 104 20.89 -2.32 9.57
N ILE A 105 22.21 -2.50 9.67
CA ILE A 105 23.08 -1.60 10.43
C ILE A 105 23.13 -0.25 9.72
N ILE A 106 23.29 -0.27 8.39
CA ILE A 106 23.26 0.95 7.57
C ILE A 106 21.89 1.62 7.62
N ASP A 107 20.79 0.85 7.62
CA ASP A 107 19.43 1.39 7.79
C ASP A 107 19.28 2.13 9.14
N ARG A 108 19.79 1.54 10.24
CA ARG A 108 19.76 2.19 11.56
C ARG A 108 20.59 3.47 11.60
N ILE A 109 21.82 3.43 11.07
CA ILE A 109 22.70 4.60 10.94
C ILE A 109 21.96 5.69 10.16
N LYS A 110 21.40 5.32 9.00
CA LYS A 110 20.70 6.26 8.13
C LYS A 110 19.50 6.88 8.82
N ASN A 111 18.70 6.10 9.53
CA ASN A 111 17.55 6.61 10.29
C ASN A 111 17.96 7.64 11.36
N LYS A 112 19.10 7.42 12.03
CA LYS A 112 19.64 8.39 13.00
C LYS A 112 20.15 9.66 12.33
N LEU A 113 20.88 9.52 11.23
CA LEU A 113 21.35 10.66 10.43
C LEU A 113 20.16 11.48 9.91
N GLU A 114 19.13 10.86 9.37
CA GLU A 114 17.93 11.55 8.88
C GLU A 114 17.14 12.24 10.00
N SER A 115 17.18 11.71 11.24
CA SER A 115 16.55 12.37 12.39
C SER A 115 17.28 13.62 12.86
N GLU A 116 18.60 13.71 12.63
CA GLU A 116 19.44 14.84 13.02
C GLU A 116 19.54 15.88 11.88
N CYS A 117 19.82 15.41 10.67
CA CYS A 117 20.08 16.22 9.49
C CYS A 117 19.38 15.61 8.26
N PRO A 118 18.07 15.87 8.10
CA PRO A 118 17.26 15.32 7.02
C PRO A 118 17.87 15.59 5.63
N ILE A 119 17.85 14.58 4.75
CA ILE A 119 18.26 14.66 3.33
C ILE A 119 19.65 15.30 3.14
N THR A 120 20.55 15.10 4.11
CA THR A 120 21.87 15.75 4.09
C THR A 120 22.99 14.75 3.80
N VAL A 121 23.10 13.68 4.56
CA VAL A 121 24.20 12.70 4.43
C VAL A 121 23.80 11.55 3.51
N SER A 122 24.53 11.29 2.41
CA SER A 122 24.22 10.18 1.50
C SER A 122 24.41 8.80 2.14
N CYS A 123 23.74 7.79 1.60
CA CYS A 123 23.96 6.41 2.03
C CYS A 123 25.37 5.90 1.69
N ALA A 124 25.92 6.33 0.56
CA ALA A 124 27.31 6.07 0.19
C ALA A 124 28.31 6.60 1.24
N ASP A 125 28.15 7.85 1.70
CA ASP A 125 29.01 8.40 2.76
C ASP A 125 28.75 7.74 4.11
N ALA A 126 27.49 7.44 4.45
CA ALA A 126 27.16 6.72 5.69
C ALA A 126 27.85 5.34 5.75
N LEU A 127 27.83 4.59 4.63
CA LEU A 127 28.53 3.31 4.52
C LEU A 127 30.06 3.47 4.60
N THR A 128 30.62 4.50 3.97
CA THR A 128 32.06 4.77 3.99
C THR A 128 32.55 5.12 5.41
N TYR A 129 31.83 5.99 6.13
CA TYR A 129 32.14 6.27 7.54
C TYR A 129 31.99 5.03 8.42
N ALA A 130 30.93 4.25 8.18
CA ALA A 130 30.68 3.03 8.95
C ALA A 130 31.80 1.99 8.76
N ALA A 131 32.38 1.89 7.55
CA ALA A 131 33.50 0.99 7.28
C ALA A 131 34.78 1.40 8.02
N ARG A 132 35.09 2.70 8.13
CA ARG A 132 36.20 3.17 8.96
C ARG A 132 35.97 2.84 10.43
N ASP A 133 34.80 3.21 10.95
CA ASP A 133 34.50 3.05 12.37
C ASP A 133 34.42 1.57 12.77
N ALA A 134 33.89 0.72 11.88
CA ALA A 134 33.95 -0.73 11.97
C ALA A 134 35.39 -1.23 12.18
N THR A 135 36.32 -0.84 11.31
CA THR A 135 37.73 -1.29 11.36
C THR A 135 38.42 -0.82 12.65
N VAL A 136 38.24 0.45 13.03
CA VAL A 136 38.85 1.01 14.24
C VAL A 136 38.35 0.30 15.50
N LEU A 137 37.05 -0.02 15.56
CA LEU A 137 36.45 -0.67 16.71
C LEU A 137 36.98 -2.07 17.01
N VAL A 138 37.52 -2.75 16.00
CA VAL A 138 38.16 -4.06 16.14
C VAL A 138 39.69 -3.98 16.10
N GLY A 139 40.28 -2.80 16.38
CA GLY A 139 41.72 -2.63 16.58
C GLY A 139 42.52 -2.24 15.33
N GLY A 140 41.86 -2.00 14.20
CA GLY A 140 42.51 -1.59 12.96
C GLY A 140 42.86 -0.09 12.90
N PRO A 141 43.45 0.37 11.79
CA PRO A 141 43.88 1.76 11.64
C PRO A 141 42.72 2.74 11.48
N TYR A 142 42.93 3.98 11.90
CA TYR A 142 42.09 5.12 11.55
C TYR A 142 42.57 5.76 10.25
N TRP A 143 41.63 6.29 9.47
CA TRP A 143 41.92 7.17 8.34
C TRP A 143 40.83 8.23 8.20
N ASP A 144 41.20 9.39 7.66
CA ASP A 144 40.24 10.43 7.33
C ASP A 144 39.40 10.00 6.12
N VAL A 145 38.09 10.24 6.17
CA VAL A 145 37.15 9.86 5.10
C VAL A 145 36.69 11.12 4.39
N PRO A 146 37.19 11.41 3.16
CA PRO A 146 36.62 12.44 2.31
C PRO A 146 35.17 12.10 1.98
N ALA A 147 34.26 13.06 2.14
CA ALA A 147 32.83 12.89 1.92
C ALA A 147 32.30 13.83 0.82
N GLY A 148 31.04 13.63 0.46
CA GLY A 148 30.37 14.28 -0.66
C GLY A 148 29.95 13.33 -1.77
N ARG A 149 29.95 12.02 -1.51
CA ARG A 149 29.43 11.02 -2.46
C ARG A 149 27.93 11.21 -2.61
N LYS A 150 27.42 10.93 -3.81
CA LYS A 150 25.99 10.88 -4.09
C LYS A 150 25.54 9.43 -4.23
N ASP A 151 24.28 9.20 -3.93
CA ASP A 151 23.65 7.90 -4.02
C ASP A 151 23.17 7.62 -5.45
N SER A 152 23.46 6.42 -5.92
CA SER A 152 22.99 5.93 -7.21
C SER A 152 21.48 5.68 -7.23
N LYS A 153 20.91 5.87 -8.42
CA LYS A 153 19.53 5.51 -8.76
C LYS A 153 19.44 4.16 -9.49
N THR A 154 20.59 3.57 -9.81
CA THR A 154 20.70 2.29 -10.50
C THR A 154 21.63 1.36 -9.72
N ALA A 155 21.56 0.08 -10.05
CA ALA A 155 22.37 -0.98 -9.53
C ALA A 155 22.73 -1.90 -10.70
N SER A 156 23.91 -2.53 -10.67
CA SER A 156 24.41 -3.28 -11.81
C SER A 156 24.73 -4.72 -11.48
N PHE A 157 23.74 -5.60 -11.67
CA PHE A 157 23.89 -7.05 -11.48
C PHE A 157 25.05 -7.63 -12.31
N SER A 158 25.21 -7.20 -13.57
CA SER A 158 26.25 -7.72 -14.47
C SER A 158 27.65 -7.26 -14.08
N LEU A 159 27.81 -6.03 -13.59
CA LEU A 159 29.11 -5.54 -13.14
C LEU A 159 29.60 -6.25 -11.86
N VAL A 160 28.69 -6.82 -11.05
CA VAL A 160 29.08 -7.67 -9.92
C VAL A 160 29.89 -8.88 -10.40
N GLU A 161 29.46 -9.53 -11.49
CA GLU A 161 30.13 -10.72 -12.02
C GLU A 161 31.47 -10.39 -12.68
N SER A 162 31.55 -9.26 -13.40
CA SER A 162 32.78 -8.87 -14.09
C SER A 162 33.84 -8.29 -13.16
N ASN A 163 33.44 -7.52 -12.15
CA ASN A 163 34.37 -6.68 -11.40
C ASN A 163 34.80 -7.31 -10.06
N LEU A 164 33.94 -8.09 -9.39
CA LEU A 164 34.30 -8.63 -8.09
C LEU A 164 35.27 -9.82 -8.21
N PRO A 165 36.38 -9.83 -7.44
CA PRO A 165 37.26 -11.00 -7.38
C PRO A 165 36.57 -12.18 -6.68
N GLY A 166 36.67 -13.36 -7.29
CA GLY A 166 36.15 -14.61 -6.75
C GLY A 166 37.13 -15.31 -5.81
N ALA A 167 36.61 -16.12 -4.89
CA ALA A 167 37.42 -16.85 -3.89
C ALA A 167 38.45 -17.81 -4.52
N ASN A 168 38.18 -18.29 -5.75
CA ASN A 168 39.02 -19.20 -6.52
C ASN A 168 39.71 -18.53 -7.73
N ASP A 169 39.65 -17.20 -7.83
CA ASP A 169 40.35 -16.48 -8.90
C ASP A 169 41.87 -16.60 -8.71
N GLY A 170 42.60 -16.82 -9.81
CA GLY A 170 44.07 -16.81 -9.78
C GLY A 170 44.63 -15.39 -9.68
N LEU A 171 45.89 -15.27 -9.23
CA LEU A 171 46.51 -13.98 -8.91
C LEU A 171 46.41 -12.92 -10.01
N LEU A 172 46.65 -13.28 -11.27
CA LEU A 172 46.61 -12.32 -12.39
C LEU A 172 45.21 -11.76 -12.63
N SER A 173 44.16 -12.56 -12.43
CA SER A 173 42.77 -12.11 -12.56
C SER A 173 42.45 -11.07 -11.48
N ILE A 174 42.88 -11.33 -10.25
CA ILE A 174 42.69 -10.40 -9.11
C ILE A 174 43.44 -9.09 -9.38
N ILE A 175 44.71 -9.15 -9.80
CA ILE A 175 45.48 -7.95 -10.16
C ILE A 175 44.77 -7.14 -11.24
N ALA A 176 44.28 -7.80 -12.31
CA ALA A 176 43.60 -7.12 -13.40
C ALA A 176 42.32 -6.39 -12.92
N LYS A 177 41.51 -7.02 -12.07
CA LYS A 177 40.29 -6.42 -11.49
C LYS A 177 40.61 -5.20 -10.62
N PHE A 178 41.64 -5.27 -9.77
CA PHE A 178 42.06 -4.11 -8.96
C PHE A 178 42.64 -2.98 -9.81
N MET A 179 43.48 -3.30 -10.80
CA MET A 179 44.04 -2.31 -11.72
C MET A 179 42.95 -1.62 -12.56
N TYR A 180 41.91 -2.35 -12.96
CA TYR A 180 40.75 -1.81 -13.66
C TYR A 180 40.03 -0.74 -12.82
N GLN A 181 39.96 -0.94 -11.49
CA GLN A 181 39.43 0.03 -10.53
C GLN A 181 40.43 1.14 -10.14
N GLY A 182 41.61 1.20 -10.78
CA GLY A 182 42.63 2.20 -10.49
C GLY A 182 43.45 1.91 -9.22
N LEU A 183 43.39 0.70 -8.67
CA LEU A 183 44.11 0.28 -7.47
C LEU A 183 45.38 -0.51 -7.85
N SER A 184 46.51 -0.17 -7.24
CA SER A 184 47.79 -0.84 -7.50
C SER A 184 47.87 -2.22 -6.85
N VAL A 185 48.87 -3.02 -7.23
CA VAL A 185 49.20 -4.30 -6.57
C VAL A 185 49.43 -4.11 -5.06
N THR A 186 50.04 -2.98 -4.68
CA THR A 186 50.24 -2.65 -3.26
C THR A 186 48.91 -2.40 -2.55
N ASP A 187 47.98 -1.71 -3.21
CA ASP A 187 46.64 -1.47 -2.66
C ASP A 187 45.84 -2.78 -2.54
N MET A 188 45.93 -3.64 -3.55
CA MET A 188 45.33 -4.97 -3.54
C MET A 188 45.79 -5.80 -2.35
N VAL A 189 47.11 -5.97 -2.15
CA VAL A 189 47.64 -6.79 -1.04
C VAL A 189 47.28 -6.20 0.32
N ALA A 190 47.24 -4.87 0.44
CA ALA A 190 46.81 -4.22 1.67
C ALA A 190 45.32 -4.47 1.93
N LEU A 191 44.45 -4.21 0.95
CA LEU A 191 43.00 -4.40 1.09
C LEU A 191 42.61 -5.86 1.34
N SER A 192 43.33 -6.84 0.77
CA SER A 192 43.17 -8.26 1.12
C SER A 192 43.40 -8.55 2.60
N GLY A 193 44.18 -7.71 3.30
CA GLY A 193 44.36 -7.77 4.75
C GLY A 193 43.06 -7.61 5.54
N ALA A 194 41.98 -7.09 4.94
CA ALA A 194 40.66 -7.06 5.57
C ALA A 194 40.13 -8.47 5.94
N HIS A 195 40.65 -9.53 5.30
CA HIS A 195 40.37 -10.92 5.64
C HIS A 195 40.97 -11.37 6.98
N THR A 196 41.68 -10.51 7.71
CA THR A 196 42.07 -10.76 9.11
C THR A 196 40.87 -10.86 10.06
N ILE A 197 39.68 -10.40 9.65
CA ILE A 197 38.43 -10.53 10.41
C ILE A 197 37.32 -11.15 9.55
N GLY A 198 36.30 -11.69 10.21
CA GLY A 198 35.09 -12.18 9.55
C GLY A 198 35.14 -13.66 9.18
N LYS A 199 34.22 -14.08 8.30
CA LYS A 199 34.00 -15.49 7.98
C LYS A 199 33.73 -15.71 6.49
N ALA A 200 34.17 -16.85 5.97
CA ALA A 200 33.77 -17.35 4.65
C ALA A 200 32.81 -18.52 4.77
N ARG A 201 31.92 -18.66 3.78
CA ARG A 201 31.08 -19.84 3.61
C ARG A 201 31.88 -20.99 3.02
N CYS A 202 31.50 -22.22 3.37
CA CYS A 202 32.09 -23.47 2.88
C CYS A 202 32.20 -23.55 1.36
N THR A 203 31.20 -23.05 0.62
CA THR A 203 31.28 -22.98 -0.86
C THR A 203 32.52 -22.25 -1.39
N ASN A 204 33.05 -21.28 -0.64
CA ASN A 204 34.19 -20.46 -1.05
C ASN A 204 35.56 -21.08 -0.71
N TYR A 205 35.65 -21.96 0.29
CA TYR A 205 36.93 -22.55 0.73
C TYR A 205 37.01 -24.07 0.54
N ARG A 206 35.92 -24.74 0.14
CA ARG A 206 35.92 -26.20 -0.07
C ARG A 206 36.99 -26.65 -1.05
N ALA A 207 37.10 -25.94 -2.18
CA ALA A 207 38.09 -26.23 -3.22
C ALA A 207 39.53 -26.17 -2.67
N ARG A 208 39.78 -25.27 -1.72
CA ARG A 208 41.09 -25.13 -1.06
C ARG A 208 41.36 -26.29 -0.11
N ILE A 209 40.48 -26.53 0.86
CA ILE A 209 40.73 -27.51 1.96
C ILE A 209 40.78 -28.97 1.50
N TYR A 210 40.22 -29.29 0.33
CA TYR A 210 40.33 -30.60 -0.34
C TYR A 210 41.25 -30.58 -1.57
N GLY A 211 41.83 -29.43 -1.90
CA GLY A 211 42.75 -29.24 -3.01
C GLY A 211 44.18 -29.06 -2.51
N ASP A 212 44.71 -27.85 -2.65
CA ASP A 212 46.13 -27.53 -2.47
C ASP A 212 46.48 -27.03 -1.05
N TYR A 213 45.55 -27.08 -0.08
CA TYR A 213 45.83 -26.68 1.30
C TYR A 213 47.03 -27.44 1.88
N GLU A 214 47.01 -28.77 1.79
CA GLU A 214 48.08 -29.62 2.34
C GLU A 214 49.40 -29.50 1.57
N SER A 215 49.37 -29.09 0.29
CA SER A 215 50.60 -28.94 -0.52
C SER A 215 51.30 -27.60 -0.30
N THR A 216 50.59 -26.61 0.23
CA THR A 216 51.12 -25.27 0.46
C THR A 216 51.35 -24.97 1.95
N ALA A 217 50.57 -25.59 2.85
CA ALA A 217 50.68 -25.38 4.29
C ALA A 217 51.80 -26.21 4.93
N THR A 218 52.45 -25.64 5.95
CA THR A 218 53.39 -26.38 6.80
C THR A 218 52.61 -27.22 7.81
N MET A 219 52.57 -28.54 7.66
CA MET A 219 51.80 -29.43 8.54
C MET A 219 52.41 -29.48 9.95
N THR A 220 51.65 -28.97 10.92
CA THR A 220 51.88 -29.10 12.36
C THR A 220 50.64 -29.68 13.03
N SER A 221 50.73 -30.14 14.28
CA SER A 221 49.56 -30.63 15.02
C SER A 221 48.41 -29.60 15.10
N ILE A 222 48.74 -28.31 15.17
CA ILE A 222 47.77 -27.21 15.17
C ILE A 222 47.12 -27.07 13.78
N THR A 223 47.93 -27.09 12.72
CA THR A 223 47.46 -26.97 11.34
C THR A 223 46.57 -28.15 10.95
N GLU A 224 46.94 -29.37 11.33
CA GLU A 224 46.13 -30.58 11.14
C GLU A 224 44.80 -30.49 11.88
N SER A 225 44.81 -30.05 13.15
CA SER A 225 43.59 -29.85 13.92
C SER A 225 42.66 -28.82 13.27
N ASN A 226 43.21 -27.70 12.80
CA ASN A 226 42.43 -26.67 12.11
C ASN A 226 41.85 -27.20 10.79
N LEU A 227 42.65 -27.87 9.97
CA LEU A 227 42.19 -28.44 8.70
C LEU A 227 41.10 -29.49 8.94
N ASN A 228 41.24 -30.34 9.95
CA ASN A 228 40.20 -31.30 10.33
C ASN A 228 38.91 -30.61 10.78
N SER A 229 39.00 -29.50 11.54
CA SER A 229 37.83 -28.67 11.90
C SER A 229 37.18 -28.01 10.68
N LEU A 230 37.97 -27.58 9.70
CA LEU A 230 37.45 -27.02 8.45
C LEU A 230 36.74 -28.09 7.62
N LYS A 231 37.32 -29.28 7.50
CA LYS A 231 36.75 -30.44 6.79
C LYS A 231 35.50 -30.99 7.49
N SER A 232 35.41 -30.93 8.82
CA SER A 232 34.19 -31.32 9.55
C SER A 232 33.07 -30.31 9.34
N THR A 233 33.40 -29.01 9.33
CA THR A 233 32.45 -27.92 9.05
C THR A 233 32.01 -27.93 7.59
N CYS A 234 32.88 -28.37 6.68
CA CYS A 234 32.69 -28.33 5.23
C CYS A 234 32.98 -29.70 4.61
N PRO A 235 32.03 -30.65 4.63
CA PRO A 235 32.26 -32.02 4.18
C PRO A 235 32.53 -32.15 2.67
N ALA A 236 33.31 -33.19 2.30
CA ALA A 236 33.70 -33.49 0.92
C ALA A 236 32.54 -33.98 0.04
N ALA A 237 31.61 -34.74 0.62
CA ALA A 237 30.51 -35.38 -0.09
C ALA A 237 29.41 -34.41 -0.57
N GLY A 238 29.61 -33.11 -0.39
CA GLY A 238 28.58 -32.08 -0.60
C GLY A 238 27.71 -31.85 0.64
N GLY A 239 26.96 -30.74 0.65
CA GLY A 239 26.20 -30.27 1.81
C GLY A 239 26.97 -29.28 2.69
N GLY A 240 26.22 -28.53 3.51
CA GLY A 240 26.79 -27.52 4.40
C GLY A 240 27.37 -26.29 3.69
N ASP A 241 26.94 -25.98 2.46
CA ASP A 241 27.50 -24.87 1.67
C ASP A 241 27.44 -23.50 2.36
N ASN A 242 26.45 -23.32 3.23
CA ASN A 242 26.25 -22.12 4.03
C ASN A 242 26.96 -22.15 5.39
N ASN A 243 27.62 -23.25 5.76
CA ASN A 243 28.42 -23.29 6.99
C ASN A 243 29.58 -22.31 6.87
N GLU A 244 29.92 -21.66 7.98
CA GLU A 244 30.87 -20.55 7.98
C GLU A 244 32.11 -20.87 8.84
N ALA A 245 33.30 -20.54 8.34
CA ALA A 245 34.56 -20.63 9.06
C ALA A 245 35.23 -19.24 9.12
N ALA A 246 35.99 -18.98 10.19
CA ALA A 246 36.72 -17.73 10.33
C ALA A 246 37.79 -17.59 9.23
N MET A 247 37.90 -16.40 8.65
CA MET A 247 38.92 -16.09 7.64
C MET A 247 40.34 -16.15 8.22
N ASP A 248 40.47 -15.68 9.46
CA ASP A 248 41.64 -15.83 10.31
C ASP A 248 41.24 -16.60 11.57
N TYR A 249 41.82 -17.78 11.77
CA TYR A 249 41.52 -18.59 12.97
C TYR A 249 42.38 -18.21 14.18
N VAL A 250 43.43 -17.42 13.99
CA VAL A 250 44.33 -16.95 15.05
C VAL A 250 43.68 -15.83 15.83
N SER A 251 43.10 -14.85 15.13
CA SER A 251 42.53 -13.64 15.73
C SER A 251 41.20 -13.23 15.05
N PRO A 252 40.16 -14.10 15.02
CA PRO A 252 38.98 -13.96 14.14
C PRO A 252 38.16 -12.66 14.26
N ASN A 253 38.34 -11.93 15.35
CA ASN A 253 37.62 -10.69 15.67
C ASN A 253 38.54 -9.49 15.88
N LEU A 254 39.86 -9.62 15.69
CA LEU A 254 40.84 -8.55 15.86
C LEU A 254 41.42 -8.21 14.49
N PHE A 255 41.40 -6.93 14.14
CA PHE A 255 42.02 -6.45 12.92
C PHE A 255 43.52 -6.26 13.17
N ASP A 256 44.33 -7.23 12.77
CA ASP A 256 45.77 -7.24 12.92
C ASP A 256 46.46 -7.80 11.66
N ASN A 257 47.72 -8.22 11.78
CA ASN A 257 48.51 -8.74 10.66
C ASN A 257 48.64 -10.28 10.66
N SER A 258 47.89 -11.03 11.49
CA SER A 258 47.99 -12.50 11.51
C SER A 258 47.51 -13.14 10.21
N TYR A 259 46.63 -12.46 9.45
CA TYR A 259 46.29 -12.83 8.08
C TYR A 259 47.55 -13.09 7.23
N TYR A 260 48.51 -12.16 7.23
CA TYR A 260 49.73 -12.32 6.45
C TYR A 260 50.64 -13.42 7.01
N GLN A 261 50.66 -13.62 8.33
CA GLN A 261 51.40 -14.70 8.97
C GLN A 261 50.83 -16.08 8.61
N LEU A 262 49.51 -16.19 8.42
CA LEU A 262 48.87 -17.39 7.88
C LEU A 262 49.29 -17.66 6.44
N LEU A 263 49.34 -16.62 5.59
CA LEU A 263 49.80 -16.78 4.20
C LEU A 263 51.24 -17.27 4.13
N LEU A 264 52.13 -16.77 4.99
CA LEU A 264 53.53 -17.24 5.08
C LEU A 264 53.63 -18.73 5.45
N ARG A 265 52.69 -19.23 6.24
CA ARG A 265 52.58 -20.63 6.64
C ARG A 265 51.86 -21.51 5.63
N GLY A 266 51.31 -20.92 4.56
CA GLY A 266 50.48 -21.62 3.57
C GLY A 266 49.03 -21.88 4.00
N GLU A 267 48.60 -21.24 5.08
CA GLU A 267 47.35 -21.53 5.79
C GLU A 267 46.21 -20.57 5.44
N GLY A 268 46.31 -19.75 4.38
CA GLY A 268 45.24 -18.85 3.96
C GLY A 268 43.95 -19.60 3.63
N LEU A 269 42.79 -19.14 4.11
CA LEU A 269 41.55 -19.93 3.97
C LEU A 269 41.07 -20.06 2.51
N LEU A 270 41.14 -18.97 1.73
CA LEU A 270 40.72 -18.97 0.33
C LEU A 270 41.90 -19.23 -0.61
N ASN A 271 41.62 -19.77 -1.80
CA ASN A 271 42.61 -19.90 -2.87
C ASN A 271 43.19 -18.54 -3.27
N SER A 272 42.31 -17.56 -3.49
CA SER A 272 42.68 -16.17 -3.81
C SER A 272 43.59 -15.52 -2.77
N ASP A 273 43.43 -15.85 -1.48
CA ASP A 273 44.33 -15.38 -0.41
C ASP A 273 45.71 -16.00 -0.53
N GLN A 274 45.76 -17.33 -0.65
CA GLN A 274 47.04 -18.04 -0.69
C GLN A 274 47.83 -17.75 -1.96
N GLU A 275 47.17 -17.46 -3.08
CA GLU A 275 47.78 -17.01 -4.33
C GLU A 275 48.66 -15.77 -4.14
N LEU A 276 48.34 -14.87 -3.20
CA LEU A 276 49.15 -13.68 -2.94
C LEU A 276 50.59 -14.02 -2.53
N TYR A 277 50.79 -15.17 -1.89
CA TYR A 277 52.10 -15.63 -1.44
C TYR A 277 52.67 -16.78 -2.29
N SER A 278 51.85 -17.79 -2.57
CA SER A 278 52.29 -19.05 -3.17
C SER A 278 52.41 -19.00 -4.69
N SER A 279 51.74 -18.07 -5.37
CA SER A 279 51.80 -17.97 -6.83
C SER A 279 53.22 -17.73 -7.33
N ILE A 280 53.61 -18.44 -8.39
CA ILE A 280 54.94 -18.28 -9.01
C ILE A 280 55.09 -16.91 -9.69
N LEU A 281 53.96 -16.31 -10.08
CA LEU A 281 53.91 -14.99 -10.71
C LEU A 281 53.87 -13.84 -9.68
N GLY A 282 53.66 -14.15 -8.41
CA GLY A 282 53.47 -13.18 -7.32
C GLY A 282 54.75 -12.65 -6.69
N VAL A 283 55.77 -12.27 -7.47
CA VAL A 283 57.05 -11.80 -6.90
C VAL A 283 56.87 -10.54 -6.06
N GLU A 284 56.07 -9.58 -6.54
CA GLU A 284 55.76 -8.34 -5.81
C GLU A 284 54.84 -8.59 -4.63
N THR A 285 53.75 -9.34 -4.83
CA THR A 285 52.78 -9.65 -3.76
C THR A 285 53.43 -10.42 -2.62
N ARG A 286 54.32 -11.38 -2.91
CA ARG A 286 55.08 -12.13 -1.91
C ARG A 286 55.98 -11.23 -1.07
N LYS A 287 56.59 -10.19 -1.66
CA LYS A 287 57.40 -9.21 -0.91
C LYS A 287 56.53 -8.39 0.03
N LEU A 288 55.35 -7.96 -0.43
CA LEU A 288 54.40 -7.19 0.36
C LEU A 288 53.81 -8.02 1.52
N VAL A 289 53.41 -9.28 1.26
CA VAL A 289 52.94 -10.22 2.30
C VAL A 289 54.00 -10.41 3.38
N LYS A 290 55.26 -10.65 2.99
CA LYS A 290 56.38 -10.77 3.96
C LYS A 290 56.58 -9.49 4.77
N LYS A 291 56.47 -8.33 4.12
CA LYS A 291 56.59 -7.03 4.79
C LYS A 291 55.49 -6.87 5.84
N TYR A 292 54.22 -7.03 5.47
CA TYR A 292 53.10 -6.82 6.38
C TYR A 292 53.02 -7.86 7.51
N ALA A 293 53.49 -9.08 7.28
CA ALA A 293 53.58 -10.10 8.33
C ALA A 293 54.53 -9.75 9.48
N VAL A 294 55.58 -8.97 9.23
CA VAL A 294 56.59 -8.56 10.24
C VAL A 294 56.46 -7.10 10.68
N ASP A 295 55.72 -6.29 9.91
CA ASP A 295 55.55 -4.86 10.13
C ASP A 295 54.05 -4.50 10.18
N PRO A 296 53.38 -4.71 11.34
CA PRO A 296 51.96 -4.39 11.49
C PRO A 296 51.67 -2.89 11.32
N VAL A 297 52.63 -2.02 11.67
CA VAL A 297 52.49 -0.57 11.49
C VAL A 297 52.50 -0.22 10.01
N GLY A 298 53.46 -0.75 9.24
CA GLY A 298 53.51 -0.56 7.80
C GLY A 298 52.30 -1.14 7.06
N PHE A 299 51.71 -2.23 7.56
CA PHE A 299 50.42 -2.74 7.08
C PHE A 299 49.30 -1.73 7.31
N PHE A 300 49.13 -1.27 8.55
CA PHE A 300 48.07 -0.33 8.94
C PHE A 300 48.14 0.99 8.17
N GLU A 301 49.34 1.55 8.00
CA GLU A 301 49.55 2.75 7.20
C GLU A 301 49.14 2.55 5.73
N GLN A 302 49.51 1.41 5.13
CA GLN A 302 49.12 1.14 3.76
C GLN A 302 47.62 0.86 3.64
N PHE A 303 47.04 0.10 4.58
CA PHE A 303 45.62 -0.21 4.60
C PHE A 303 44.77 1.08 4.65
N ALA A 304 45.12 2.01 5.55
CA ALA A 304 44.50 3.33 5.63
C ALA A 304 44.57 4.09 4.29
N LYS A 305 45.75 4.16 3.67
CA LYS A 305 45.94 4.81 2.35
C LYS A 305 45.11 4.14 1.25
N SER A 306 45.05 2.82 1.25
CA SER A 306 44.31 2.05 0.25
C SER A 306 42.81 2.12 0.45
N MET A 307 42.31 2.23 1.69
CA MET A 307 40.90 2.49 2.00
C MET A 307 40.46 3.89 1.54
N VAL A 308 41.32 4.91 1.70
CA VAL A 308 41.05 6.25 1.14
C VAL A 308 40.96 6.20 -0.39
N LYS A 309 41.88 5.49 -1.05
CA LYS A 309 41.83 5.32 -2.52
C LYS A 309 40.58 4.56 -2.96
N LEU A 310 40.25 3.45 -2.29
CA LEU A 310 39.05 2.66 -2.53
C LEU A 310 37.80 3.53 -2.41
N GLY A 311 37.66 4.25 -1.30
CA GLY A 311 36.55 5.18 -1.06
C GLY A 311 36.48 6.31 -2.09
N ASN A 312 37.58 6.67 -2.73
CA ASN A 312 37.62 7.74 -3.74
C ASN A 312 37.33 7.25 -5.16
N ILE A 313 36.98 5.97 -5.35
CA ILE A 313 36.46 5.48 -6.63
C ILE A 313 35.03 6.02 -6.77
N THR A 314 34.88 7.08 -7.56
CA THR A 314 33.60 7.71 -7.84
C THR A 314 33.13 7.39 -9.25
N ASN A 315 31.82 7.18 -9.42
CA ASN A 315 31.20 7.18 -10.73
C ASN A 315 30.81 8.61 -11.12
N PRO A 316 31.38 9.17 -12.21
CA PRO A 316 31.04 10.51 -12.68
C PRO A 316 29.55 10.70 -12.95
N GLU A 317 28.87 9.66 -13.46
CA GLU A 317 27.42 9.72 -13.73
C GLU A 317 26.64 9.84 -12.42
N THR A 318 26.99 9.06 -11.40
CA THR A 318 26.32 9.14 -10.10
C THR A 318 26.60 10.46 -9.37
N TYR A 319 27.77 11.06 -9.56
CA TYR A 319 28.07 12.35 -8.95
C TYR A 319 27.18 13.49 -9.51
N VAL A 320 26.85 13.42 -10.80
CA VAL A 320 26.00 14.41 -11.49
C VAL A 320 24.52 14.13 -11.29
N ASP A 321 24.09 12.89 -11.49
CA ASP A 321 22.67 12.50 -11.54
C ASP A 321 22.18 11.78 -10.27
N GLY A 322 23.07 11.50 -9.32
CA GLY A 322 22.76 10.87 -8.05
C GLY A 322 22.09 11.82 -7.04
N GLU A 323 21.76 11.27 -5.88
CA GLU A 323 20.93 11.96 -4.89
C GLU A 323 21.42 11.75 -3.45
N VAL A 324 20.64 12.25 -2.48
CA VAL A 324 20.81 11.88 -1.07
C VAL A 324 19.55 11.10 -0.68
N ARG A 325 19.64 9.78 -0.68
CA ARG A 325 18.51 8.91 -0.36
C ARG A 325 18.09 9.10 1.08
N LYS A 326 16.80 8.94 1.37
CA LYS A 326 16.24 8.99 2.75
C LYS A 326 16.29 7.60 3.37
N ASN A 327 16.05 6.58 2.55
CA ASN A 327 16.23 5.17 2.86
C ASN A 327 17.21 4.57 1.86
N CYS A 328 18.23 3.90 2.36
CA CYS A 328 19.30 3.35 1.52
C CYS A 328 18.87 2.19 0.62
N ARG A 329 17.67 1.66 0.80
CA ARG A 329 17.14 0.54 0.00
C ARG A 329 16.45 0.98 -1.28
N PHE A 330 16.06 2.25 -1.36
CA PHE A 330 15.27 2.76 -2.49
C PHE A 330 15.74 4.15 -2.86
N PHE A 331 15.91 4.38 -4.16
CA PHE A 331 16.14 5.72 -4.65
C PHE A 331 14.83 6.54 -4.62
N GLN A 332 14.96 7.81 -4.30
CA GLN A 332 13.91 8.81 -4.38
C GLN A 332 13.67 9.09 -5.86
N PHE A 333 12.42 9.00 -6.29
CA PHE A 333 12.06 9.57 -7.57
C PHE A 333 12.10 11.09 -7.40
N PRO A 334 12.53 11.85 -8.43
CA PRO A 334 12.51 13.30 -8.34
C PRO A 334 11.11 13.75 -7.91
N PRO A 335 10.98 14.82 -7.11
CA PRO A 335 9.66 15.42 -6.86
C PRO A 335 8.99 15.62 -8.22
N LEU A 336 7.78 15.09 -8.38
CA LEU A 336 7.03 14.90 -9.63
C LEU A 336 7.30 15.89 -10.79
N CYS A 337 8.49 15.83 -11.40
CA CYS A 337 8.85 16.55 -12.61
C CYS A 337 9.18 15.57 -13.76
N SER A 338 9.37 14.27 -13.47
CA SER A 338 9.62 13.24 -14.50
C SER A 338 8.39 12.48 -14.95
N PHE A 339 7.19 12.78 -14.43
CA PHE A 339 5.94 12.28 -15.01
C PHE A 339 5.74 12.77 -16.46
N ASP A 340 6.38 13.87 -16.85
CA ASP A 340 6.32 14.37 -18.23
C ASP A 340 7.25 13.62 -19.19
N ALA A 341 8.38 13.05 -18.74
CA ALA A 341 9.34 12.39 -19.62
C ALA A 341 8.89 10.99 -20.09
N PHE A 342 8.12 10.26 -19.28
CA PHE A 342 7.56 8.97 -19.69
C PHE A 342 6.33 9.13 -20.62
N PHE A 343 5.70 10.30 -20.64
CA PHE A 343 4.53 10.61 -21.50
C PHE A 343 4.84 11.48 -22.73
N LEU A 344 6.03 12.10 -22.81
CA LEU A 344 6.48 12.82 -24.01
C LEU A 344 7.11 11.91 -25.08
N HIS A 345 7.42 10.65 -24.78
CA HIS A 345 8.01 9.70 -25.76
C HIS A 345 7.00 8.93 -26.63
N HIS A 346 5.71 9.26 -26.58
CA HIS A 346 4.68 8.70 -27.49
C HIS A 346 3.97 9.75 -28.38
N ARG A 347 4.56 10.95 -28.53
CA ARG A 347 4.16 11.90 -29.57
C ARG A 347 5.29 12.22 -30.54
N HIS A 348 5.87 11.23 -31.22
CA HIS A 348 6.45 11.43 -32.55
C HIS A 348 6.71 10.09 -33.25
N GLY A 349 5.86 9.74 -34.21
CA GLY A 349 6.16 8.66 -35.15
C GLY A 349 4.95 7.95 -35.72
N HIS A 350 4.14 8.64 -36.52
CA HIS A 350 3.67 8.16 -37.84
C HIS A 350 2.68 9.20 -38.42
N ARG A 351 3.23 10.16 -39.17
CA ARG A 351 2.44 10.90 -40.17
C ARG A 351 2.54 10.12 -41.48
N HIS A 352 1.41 9.64 -41.98
CA HIS A 352 1.10 9.69 -43.41
C HIS A 352 -0.25 10.39 -43.59
N PRO A 353 -0.47 11.09 -44.72
CA PRO A 353 -1.33 12.28 -44.73
C PRO A 353 -2.69 12.04 -45.40
N HIS A 354 -3.67 12.87 -44.98
CA HIS A 354 -4.77 13.50 -45.76
C HIS A 354 -6.22 13.29 -45.24
N GLY A 355 -6.95 14.42 -45.17
CA GLY A 355 -8.43 14.54 -45.10
C GLY A 355 -8.99 14.88 -43.71
N ILE A 356 -9.05 16.12 -43.23
CA ILE A 356 -9.98 17.26 -43.49
C ILE A 356 -11.44 17.04 -42.99
N THR A 357 -11.91 18.05 -42.24
CA THR A 357 -13.28 18.41 -41.72
C THR A 357 -13.68 17.72 -40.40
N SER A 358 -13.70 18.35 -39.23
CA SER A 358 -14.34 19.58 -38.69
C SER A 358 -15.82 19.42 -38.33
N LEU A 359 -16.13 19.51 -37.02
CA LEU A 359 -17.24 20.22 -36.34
C LEU A 359 -17.26 19.74 -34.87
N SER A 360 -16.69 20.51 -33.93
CA SER A 360 -17.36 21.49 -33.02
C SER A 360 -18.17 20.82 -31.88
N GLN A 361 -17.59 20.65 -30.68
CA GLN A 361 -17.69 21.50 -29.45
C GLN A 361 -19.01 21.33 -28.65
N PRO A 362 -19.14 21.76 -27.36
CA PRO A 362 -18.16 21.89 -26.24
C PRO A 362 -18.75 21.60 -24.83
N TRP A 363 -17.93 21.46 -23.77
CA TRP A 363 -18.16 21.99 -22.39
C TRP A 363 -16.77 22.13 -21.72
N SER A 364 -16.11 23.29 -21.53
CA SER A 364 -16.39 24.50 -20.73
C SER A 364 -16.16 24.35 -19.21
N ILE A 365 -14.92 24.51 -18.73
CA ILE A 365 -14.61 25.03 -17.37
C ILE A 365 -13.45 26.05 -17.45
N ILE A 366 -13.85 27.32 -17.37
CA ILE A 366 -13.19 28.51 -16.80
C ILE A 366 -11.66 28.56 -16.87
N THR A 367 -11.15 29.15 -17.96
CA THR A 367 -9.82 29.76 -18.02
C THR A 367 -9.88 31.16 -17.40
N LEU A 368 -9.14 31.40 -16.31
CA LEU A 368 -8.77 32.76 -15.91
C LEU A 368 -7.75 33.28 -16.94
N ASN A 369 -8.24 34.13 -17.83
CA ASN A 369 -7.46 34.85 -18.83
C ASN A 369 -6.81 36.07 -18.18
N LEU A 370 -5.48 36.13 -18.16
CA LEU A 370 -4.75 37.40 -18.18
C LEU A 370 -3.79 37.37 -19.37
N ASN A 371 -4.18 38.08 -20.42
CA ASN A 371 -3.41 38.30 -21.63
C ASN A 371 -3.07 39.79 -21.69
N ILE A 372 -1.80 40.18 -21.55
CA ILE A 372 -1.31 41.46 -22.07
C ILE A 372 0.07 41.27 -22.70
N ARG A 373 0.11 41.25 -24.03
CA ARG A 373 1.29 41.64 -24.81
C ARG A 373 1.32 43.16 -24.92
N GLY A 374 2.35 43.79 -24.35
CA GLY A 374 2.70 45.18 -24.60
C GLY A 374 4.18 45.42 -24.29
N LYS A 375 4.98 45.77 -25.30
CA LYS A 375 6.37 46.24 -25.13
C LYS A 375 6.36 47.72 -24.76
N MET A 376 6.85 48.09 -23.57
CA MET A 376 7.75 49.23 -23.35
C MET A 376 8.24 49.27 -21.90
N HIS A 377 9.50 49.67 -21.71
CA HIS A 377 10.22 49.81 -20.45
C HIS A 377 9.42 50.49 -19.32
N THR A 378 9.30 49.83 -18.16
CA THR A 378 9.31 50.45 -16.81
C THR A 378 9.27 49.35 -15.72
N GLU A 379 10.00 49.59 -14.63
CA GLU A 379 10.04 48.94 -13.30
C GLU A 379 9.23 47.65 -13.06
N VAL A 380 9.95 46.58 -12.71
CA VAL A 380 9.36 45.31 -12.24
C VAL A 380 8.82 45.52 -10.83
N VAL A 381 7.50 45.69 -10.71
CA VAL A 381 6.73 45.41 -9.50
C VAL A 381 6.60 43.90 -9.38
N PHE A 382 6.99 43.31 -8.25
CA PHE A 382 6.74 41.90 -7.96
C PHE A 382 5.21 41.68 -7.89
N GLU A 383 4.65 40.82 -8.75
CA GLU A 383 3.32 40.25 -8.53
C GLU A 383 3.36 39.46 -7.22
N GLU A 384 2.50 39.84 -6.26
CA GLU A 384 2.39 39.17 -4.97
C GLU A 384 1.92 37.71 -5.16
N ASP A 385 2.68 36.77 -4.60
CA ASP A 385 2.35 35.33 -4.62
C ASP A 385 1.29 35.01 -3.56
N TYR A 386 0.03 35.35 -3.86
CA TYR A 386 -1.10 35.14 -2.96
C TYR A 386 -1.35 33.67 -2.61
N ILE A 387 -0.88 32.71 -3.43
CA ILE A 387 -1.08 31.27 -3.20
C ILE A 387 -0.07 30.76 -2.17
N SER A 388 1.18 31.21 -2.23
CA SER A 388 2.22 30.85 -1.25
C SER A 388 1.98 31.44 0.14
N ASP A 389 1.12 32.44 0.26
CA ASP A 389 0.84 33.13 1.53
C ASP A 389 -0.49 32.68 2.18
N LEU A 390 -1.16 31.68 1.59
CA LEU A 390 -2.36 31.09 2.19
C LEU A 390 -2.05 30.40 3.54
N PRO A 391 -2.95 30.51 4.54
CA PRO A 391 -2.82 29.76 5.78
C PRO A 391 -2.76 28.25 5.55
N GLN A 392 -2.00 27.54 6.37
CA GLN A 392 -1.80 26.08 6.25
C GLN A 392 -3.13 25.29 6.20
N SER A 393 -4.13 25.71 6.97
CA SER A 393 -5.47 25.08 6.98
C SER A 393 -6.19 25.21 5.63
N ILE A 394 -6.01 26.33 4.93
CA ILE A 394 -6.59 26.55 3.59
C ILE A 394 -5.84 25.71 2.56
N ILE A 395 -4.52 25.65 2.64
CA ILE A 395 -3.69 24.78 1.78
C ILE A 395 -4.12 23.32 1.93
N GLU A 396 -4.26 22.82 3.17
CA GLU A 396 -4.74 21.46 3.42
C GLU A 396 -6.15 21.24 2.87
N THR A 397 -7.05 22.21 3.01
CA THR A 397 -8.41 22.14 2.45
C THR A 397 -8.40 22.06 0.92
N ILE A 398 -7.51 22.81 0.26
CA ILE A 398 -7.35 22.76 -1.19
C ILE A 398 -6.84 21.38 -1.61
N LEU A 399 -5.74 20.92 -0.99
CA LEU A 399 -5.09 19.67 -1.36
C LEU A 399 -5.96 18.44 -1.11
N THR A 400 -6.76 18.42 -0.04
CA THR A 400 -7.71 17.34 0.27
C THR A 400 -8.91 17.30 -0.68
N LYS A 401 -9.13 18.33 -1.49
CA LYS A 401 -10.17 18.36 -2.53
C LYS A 401 -9.66 18.01 -3.93
N LEU A 402 -8.36 17.78 -4.07
CA LEU A 402 -7.75 17.34 -5.32
C LEU A 402 -7.55 15.82 -5.29
N PRO A 403 -7.64 15.14 -6.45
CA PRO A 403 -7.10 13.78 -6.57
C PRO A 403 -5.67 13.76 -6.03
N ILE A 404 -5.31 12.74 -5.24
CA ILE A 404 -4.05 12.75 -4.49
C ILE A 404 -2.83 12.93 -5.41
N ARG A 405 -2.89 12.39 -6.63
CA ARG A 405 -1.88 12.62 -7.67
C ARG A 405 -1.73 14.10 -8.02
N ASP A 406 -2.84 14.80 -8.21
CA ASP A 406 -2.84 16.23 -8.52
C ASP A 406 -2.45 17.08 -7.30
N ALA A 407 -2.82 16.66 -6.08
CA ALA A 407 -2.35 17.26 -4.85
C ALA A 407 -0.82 17.25 -4.79
N VAL A 408 -0.17 16.15 -5.14
CA VAL A 408 1.30 16.11 -5.23
C VAL A 408 1.82 16.99 -6.38
N ARG A 409 1.12 17.07 -7.53
CA ARG A 409 1.53 17.94 -8.65
C ARG A 409 1.48 19.42 -8.32
N THR A 410 0.67 19.85 -7.34
CA THR A 410 0.70 21.24 -6.84
C THR A 410 2.08 21.64 -6.30
N SER A 411 2.96 20.68 -5.99
CA SER A 411 4.36 20.91 -5.60
C SER A 411 5.16 21.70 -6.64
N VAL A 412 4.73 21.71 -7.90
CA VAL A 412 5.35 22.44 -9.01
C VAL A 412 4.95 23.93 -8.99
N LEU A 413 3.84 24.29 -8.34
CA LEU A 413 3.33 25.65 -8.31
C LEU A 413 4.24 26.61 -7.52
N SER A 414 4.88 26.13 -6.44
CA SER A 414 5.75 26.95 -5.58
C SER A 414 6.67 26.11 -4.70
N ASN A 415 7.85 26.64 -4.39
CA ASN A 415 8.77 26.06 -3.41
C ASN A 415 8.12 25.88 -2.02
N LYS A 416 7.18 26.76 -1.63
CA LYS A 416 6.45 26.65 -0.34
C LYS A 416 5.43 25.50 -0.33
N TRP A 417 4.94 25.10 -1.50
CA TRP A 417 3.94 24.03 -1.67
C TRP A 417 4.57 22.65 -1.87
N ARG A 418 5.87 22.60 -2.20
CA ARG A 418 6.62 21.38 -2.58
C ARG A 418 6.44 20.15 -1.68
N TYR A 419 6.25 20.34 -0.37
CA TYR A 419 6.14 19.25 0.61
C TYR A 419 4.81 19.25 1.37
N LYS A 420 3.85 20.09 0.99
CA LYS A 420 2.58 20.22 1.73
C LYS A 420 1.69 18.98 1.62
N TRP A 421 1.82 18.22 0.53
CA TRP A 421 1.13 16.95 0.36
C TRP A 421 1.61 15.87 1.36
N ALA A 422 2.87 15.93 1.82
CA ALA A 422 3.46 14.93 2.73
C ALA A 422 2.97 15.05 4.19
N THR A 423 2.11 16.03 4.47
CA THR A 423 1.48 16.25 5.77
C THR A 423 -0.04 16.08 5.72
N LEU A 424 -0.60 15.63 4.59
CA LEU A 424 -2.05 15.45 4.45
C LEU A 424 -2.60 14.41 5.42
N THR A 425 -3.68 14.79 6.11
CA THR A 425 -4.31 13.90 7.08
C THR A 425 -5.29 12.91 6.45
N GLN A 426 -5.74 13.17 5.22
CA GLN A 426 -6.67 12.34 4.47
C GLN A 426 -6.01 11.90 3.18
N LEU A 427 -5.80 10.59 3.05
CA LEU A 427 -5.13 9.98 1.90
C LEU A 427 -6.16 9.13 1.15
N GLU A 428 -6.46 9.52 -0.09
CA GLU A 428 -7.43 8.85 -0.94
C GLU A 428 -6.74 8.41 -2.23
N PHE A 429 -6.57 7.11 -2.38
CA PHE A 429 -5.99 6.48 -3.55
C PHE A 429 -7.11 5.80 -4.35
N ASP A 430 -7.23 6.22 -5.61
CA ASP A 430 -8.18 5.67 -6.58
C ASP A 430 -7.51 5.35 -7.92
N ASP A 431 -8.27 4.80 -8.87
CA ASP A 431 -7.78 4.50 -10.23
C ASP A 431 -7.25 5.74 -10.98
N LYS A 432 -7.60 6.97 -10.55
CA LYS A 432 -7.09 8.22 -11.14
C LYS A 432 -5.68 8.56 -10.66
N CYS A 433 -5.16 7.84 -9.66
CA CYS A 433 -3.77 7.95 -9.20
C CYS A 433 -2.77 7.53 -10.28
N VAL A 434 -3.20 6.71 -11.24
CA VAL A 434 -2.37 6.24 -12.35
C VAL A 434 -2.85 6.82 -13.69
N PRO A 435 -1.98 6.97 -14.69
CA PRO A 435 -2.39 7.33 -16.05
C PRO A 435 -3.32 6.26 -16.63
N SER A 436 -4.31 6.68 -17.42
CA SER A 436 -5.19 5.75 -18.14
C SER A 436 -4.36 4.87 -19.09
N THR A 437 -4.30 3.57 -18.80
CA THR A 437 -3.66 2.54 -19.63
C THR A 437 -4.67 1.44 -19.93
N HIS A 438 -4.56 0.82 -21.11
CA HIS A 438 -5.38 -0.35 -21.47
C HIS A 438 -4.78 -1.65 -20.91
N ASP A 439 -3.55 -1.60 -20.37
CA ASP A 439 -2.87 -2.74 -19.75
C ASP A 439 -3.08 -2.72 -18.24
N ARG A 440 -3.86 -3.68 -17.74
CA ARG A 440 -4.22 -3.85 -16.33
C ARG A 440 -2.99 -4.13 -15.44
N ALA A 441 -2.06 -4.96 -15.90
CA ALA A 441 -0.86 -5.31 -15.14
C ALA A 441 0.06 -4.10 -14.99
N LEU A 442 0.17 -3.29 -16.05
CA LEU A 442 0.94 -2.06 -16.00
C LEU A 442 0.30 -1.00 -15.07
N ALA A 443 -1.04 -0.90 -15.06
CA ALA A 443 -1.77 -0.01 -14.14
C ALA A 443 -1.52 -0.39 -12.68
N GLU A 444 -1.58 -1.68 -12.37
CA GLU A 444 -1.30 -2.24 -11.05
C GLU A 444 0.10 -1.86 -10.57
N VAL A 445 1.13 -2.09 -11.40
CA VAL A 445 2.52 -1.73 -11.10
C VAL A 445 2.67 -0.23 -10.84
N TYR A 446 2.03 0.63 -11.62
CA TYR A 446 2.08 2.08 -11.38
C TYR A 446 1.41 2.46 -10.06
N LEU A 447 0.29 1.82 -9.73
CA LEU A 447 -0.44 2.13 -8.51
C LEU A 447 0.35 1.72 -7.27
N ILE A 448 0.88 0.49 -7.25
CA ILE A 448 1.73 0.00 -6.15
C ILE A 448 2.91 0.95 -5.94
N ASN A 449 3.61 1.31 -7.01
CA ASN A 449 4.74 2.23 -6.93
C ASN A 449 4.32 3.61 -6.40
N PHE A 450 3.18 4.12 -6.81
CA PHE A 450 2.69 5.42 -6.38
C PHE A 450 2.31 5.41 -4.89
N VAL A 451 1.49 4.45 -4.45
CA VAL A 451 1.04 4.32 -3.05
C VAL A 451 2.22 4.08 -2.12
N THR A 452 3.09 3.12 -2.43
CA THR A 452 4.28 2.81 -1.61
C THR A 452 5.18 4.03 -1.44
N ARG A 453 5.46 4.77 -2.53
CA ARG A 453 6.30 5.98 -2.44
C ARG A 453 5.61 7.10 -1.66
N PHE A 454 4.31 7.28 -1.87
CA PHE A 454 3.55 8.28 -1.14
C PHE A 454 3.64 8.01 0.36
N LEU A 455 3.29 6.78 0.80
CA LEU A 455 3.32 6.39 2.21
C LEU A 455 4.72 6.47 2.81
N PHE A 456 5.75 6.11 2.02
CA PHE A 456 7.14 6.19 2.46
C PHE A 456 7.62 7.63 2.69
N LEU A 457 7.19 8.58 1.86
CA LEU A 457 7.55 9.99 1.96
C LEU A 457 6.65 10.78 2.91
N HIS A 458 5.52 10.21 3.33
CA HIS A 458 4.56 10.83 4.22
C HIS A 458 5.08 10.93 5.65
N ASP A 459 5.15 12.15 6.18
CA ASP A 459 5.67 12.44 7.52
C ASP A 459 4.58 12.86 8.51
N GLY A 460 3.38 13.21 8.01
CA GLY A 460 2.23 13.62 8.82
C GLY A 460 1.46 12.46 9.48
N PRO A 461 0.49 12.79 10.37
CA PRO A 461 -0.50 11.83 10.83
C PRO A 461 -1.43 11.42 9.68
N ILE A 462 -1.95 10.19 9.72
CA ILE A 462 -2.91 9.68 8.73
C ILE A 462 -4.20 9.41 9.48
N HIS A 463 -5.18 10.30 9.35
CA HIS A 463 -6.49 10.14 9.96
C HIS A 463 -7.39 9.25 9.10
N ARG A 464 -7.39 9.47 7.79
CA ARG A 464 -8.17 8.69 6.81
C ARG A 464 -7.24 8.11 5.78
N PHE A 465 -7.34 6.80 5.55
CA PHE A 465 -6.72 6.11 4.43
C PHE A 465 -7.81 5.38 3.65
N SER A 466 -7.88 5.67 2.35
CA SER A 466 -8.80 5.03 1.42
C SER A 466 -8.00 4.52 0.22
N LEU A 467 -8.20 3.27 -0.14
CA LEU A 467 -7.70 2.68 -1.38
C LEU A 467 -8.85 1.98 -2.08
N SER A 468 -9.29 2.52 -3.23
CA SER A 468 -10.36 1.99 -4.06
C SER A 468 -9.85 1.82 -5.49
N THR A 469 -9.64 0.58 -5.93
CA THR A 469 -9.05 0.32 -7.24
C THR A 469 -9.48 -1.00 -7.83
N VAL A 470 -9.72 -1.04 -9.14
CA VAL A 470 -9.99 -2.29 -9.86
C VAL A 470 -8.71 -2.99 -10.34
N TYR A 471 -7.57 -2.31 -10.27
CA TYR A 471 -6.30 -2.80 -10.81
C TYR A 471 -5.56 -3.73 -9.86
N LEU A 472 -5.65 -3.48 -8.55
CA LEU A 472 -4.87 -4.17 -7.54
C LEU A 472 -5.61 -5.37 -6.98
N GLN A 473 -4.94 -6.51 -6.88
CA GLN A 473 -5.40 -7.69 -6.15
C GLN A 473 -4.65 -7.82 -4.81
N SER A 474 -4.96 -8.86 -4.03
CA SER A 474 -4.19 -9.20 -2.82
C SER A 474 -2.70 -9.29 -3.13
N SER A 475 -1.87 -8.51 -2.41
CA SER A 475 -0.43 -8.49 -2.63
C SER A 475 0.33 -8.22 -1.33
N ALA A 476 1.60 -8.62 -1.29
CA ALA A 476 2.49 -8.36 -0.16
C ALA A 476 2.67 -6.85 0.12
N ASP A 477 2.44 -5.99 -0.88
CA ASP A 477 2.49 -4.54 -0.73
C ASP A 477 1.34 -4.03 0.15
N VAL A 478 0.11 -4.53 -0.06
CA VAL A 478 -1.05 -4.17 0.77
C VAL A 478 -0.82 -4.54 2.23
N ASP A 479 -0.22 -5.70 2.50
CA ASP A 479 0.13 -6.14 3.85
C ASP A 479 1.13 -5.18 4.51
N GLN A 480 2.13 -4.72 3.76
CA GLN A 480 3.10 -3.75 4.24
C GLN A 480 2.48 -2.39 4.51
N TRP A 481 1.56 -1.93 3.64
CA TRP A 481 0.83 -0.68 3.84
C TRP A 481 -0.03 -0.75 5.11
N LEU A 482 -0.76 -1.84 5.31
CA LEU A 482 -1.55 -2.04 6.52
C LEU A 482 -0.69 -2.14 7.78
N LEU A 483 0.47 -2.80 7.72
CA LEU A 483 1.44 -2.81 8.81
C LEU A 483 1.94 -1.41 9.14
N PHE A 484 2.24 -0.59 8.13
CA PHE A 484 2.62 0.80 8.31
C PHE A 484 1.49 1.63 8.94
N LEU A 485 0.27 1.52 8.41
CA LEU A 485 -0.91 2.22 8.89
C LEU A 485 -1.27 1.85 10.33
N SER A 486 -1.08 0.58 10.72
CA SER A 486 -1.29 0.12 12.11
C SER A 486 -0.42 0.86 13.14
N ARG A 487 0.70 1.46 12.69
CA ARG A 487 1.63 2.24 13.51
C ARG A 487 1.36 3.75 13.46
N LYS A 488 0.41 4.21 12.62
CA LYS A 488 0.12 5.63 12.34
C LYS A 488 -1.20 6.14 12.94
N ASP A 489 -1.81 5.40 13.86
CA ASP A 489 -2.98 5.84 14.62
C ASP A 489 -4.21 6.18 13.73
N VAL A 490 -4.40 5.42 12.65
CA VAL A 490 -5.48 5.63 11.67
C VAL A 490 -6.87 5.56 12.32
N LYS A 491 -7.75 6.48 11.92
CA LYS A 491 -9.14 6.59 12.41
C LYS A 491 -10.16 6.06 11.40
N GLU A 492 -9.91 6.24 10.12
CA GLU A 492 -10.79 5.75 9.05
C GLU A 492 -9.96 4.95 8.05
N LEU A 493 -10.37 3.71 7.81
CA LEU A 493 -9.74 2.81 6.85
C LEU A 493 -10.81 2.29 5.89
N VAL A 494 -10.58 2.51 4.60
CA VAL A 494 -11.43 2.03 3.51
C VAL A 494 -10.54 1.27 2.53
N LEU A 495 -10.84 -0.01 2.29
CA LEU A 495 -10.16 -0.85 1.31
C LEU A 495 -11.17 -1.50 0.38
N GLU A 496 -11.05 -1.17 -0.91
CA GLU A 496 -11.82 -1.74 -2.00
C GLU A 496 -10.84 -2.12 -3.12
N LEU A 497 -10.64 -3.42 -3.28
CA LEU A 497 -9.67 -3.99 -4.24
C LEU A 497 -10.41 -4.69 -5.39
N GLY A 498 -9.71 -4.83 -6.51
CA GLY A 498 -10.29 -5.23 -7.78
C GLY A 498 -10.70 -6.70 -7.86
N GLU A 499 -11.31 -7.06 -8.98
CA GLU A 499 -11.76 -8.43 -9.23
C GLU A 499 -10.56 -9.39 -9.36
N GLY A 500 -10.52 -10.41 -8.49
CA GLY A 500 -9.41 -11.36 -8.33
C GLY A 500 -9.57 -12.27 -7.10
N GLU A 501 -8.46 -12.87 -6.65
CA GLU A 501 -8.41 -13.59 -5.36
C GLU A 501 -8.74 -12.65 -4.19
N TRP A 502 -9.39 -13.21 -3.17
CA TRP A 502 -9.82 -12.46 -2.00
C TRP A 502 -8.59 -12.02 -1.19
N PHE A 503 -8.57 -10.74 -0.84
CA PHE A 503 -7.51 -10.19 -0.01
C PHE A 503 -7.66 -10.69 1.43
N ARG A 504 -6.67 -11.40 1.96
CA ARG A 504 -6.68 -11.83 3.36
C ARG A 504 -6.13 -10.73 4.24
N ALA A 505 -6.98 -10.14 5.07
CA ALA A 505 -6.58 -9.06 5.96
C ALA A 505 -5.51 -9.53 6.96
N PRO A 506 -4.34 -8.88 7.04
CA PRO A 506 -3.29 -9.26 7.96
C PRO A 506 -3.69 -8.95 9.41
N SER A 507 -3.15 -9.74 10.34
CA SER A 507 -3.46 -9.61 11.77
C SER A 507 -3.13 -8.23 12.37
N CYS A 508 -2.23 -7.47 11.74
CA CYS A 508 -1.88 -6.11 12.13
C CYS A 508 -3.07 -5.13 12.01
N LEU A 509 -4.05 -5.39 11.14
CA LEU A 509 -5.28 -4.60 11.02
C LEU A 509 -6.02 -4.50 12.37
N PHE A 510 -6.10 -5.62 13.08
CA PHE A 510 -6.77 -5.72 14.39
C PHE A 510 -6.00 -5.01 15.52
N SER A 511 -4.79 -4.50 15.24
CA SER A 511 -4.00 -3.69 16.18
C SER A 511 -4.29 -2.18 16.10
N CYS A 512 -5.12 -1.74 15.15
CA CYS A 512 -5.48 -0.33 14.96
C CYS A 512 -6.45 0.18 16.03
N LYS A 513 -5.92 0.63 17.18
CA LYS A 513 -6.72 1.01 18.37
C LYS A 513 -7.61 2.25 18.21
N LYS A 514 -7.32 3.13 17.25
CA LYS A 514 -8.01 4.41 17.06
C LYS A 514 -9.05 4.40 15.94
N LEU A 515 -9.31 3.24 15.32
CA LEU A 515 -10.32 3.13 14.27
C LEU A 515 -11.71 3.53 14.78
N VAL A 516 -12.34 4.43 14.02
CA VAL A 516 -13.70 4.94 14.16
C VAL A 516 -14.57 4.46 12.99
N ARG A 517 -13.98 4.31 11.80
CA ARG A 517 -14.64 3.78 10.60
C ARG A 517 -13.77 2.71 9.95
N LEU A 518 -14.37 1.57 9.64
CA LEU A 518 -13.74 0.48 8.91
C LEU A 518 -14.66 0.04 7.78
N GLU A 519 -14.18 0.12 6.55
CA GLU A 519 -14.88 -0.35 5.36
C GLU A 519 -13.98 -1.29 4.58
N LEU A 520 -14.44 -2.52 4.38
CA LEU A 520 -13.70 -3.56 3.68
C LEU A 520 -14.60 -4.22 2.65
N VAL A 521 -14.09 -4.27 1.42
CA VAL A 521 -14.78 -4.85 0.27
C VAL A 521 -13.92 -5.98 -0.30
N ARG A 522 -14.50 -7.16 -0.54
CA ARG A 522 -13.84 -8.34 -1.16
C ARG A 522 -12.61 -8.84 -0.39
N CYS A 523 -12.76 -9.15 0.90
CA CYS A 523 -11.66 -9.61 1.73
C CYS A 523 -12.00 -10.84 2.59
N GLU A 524 -10.99 -11.62 2.97
CA GLU A 524 -11.06 -12.63 4.02
C GLU A 524 -10.65 -12.00 5.36
N LEU A 525 -11.52 -12.13 6.37
CA LEU A 525 -11.27 -11.67 7.73
C LEU A 525 -11.14 -12.86 8.68
N ASP A 526 -10.00 -12.90 9.38
CA ASP A 526 -9.70 -13.90 10.40
C ASP A 526 -9.22 -13.19 11.69
N PRO A 527 -10.16 -12.70 12.53
CA PRO A 527 -9.81 -12.02 13.78
C PRO A 527 -9.05 -12.95 14.73
N PRO A 528 -7.88 -12.55 15.26
CA PRO A 528 -7.13 -13.37 16.21
C PRO A 528 -7.95 -13.68 17.46
N VAL A 529 -7.78 -14.85 18.07
CA VAL A 529 -8.48 -15.25 19.31
C VAL A 529 -8.25 -14.27 20.48
N SER A 530 -7.13 -13.55 20.48
CA SER A 530 -6.81 -12.52 21.49
C SER A 530 -7.45 -11.15 21.23
N PHE A 531 -8.14 -10.99 20.09
CA PHE A 531 -8.76 -9.74 19.69
C PHE A 531 -9.94 -9.40 20.60
N LYS A 532 -9.95 -8.17 21.12
CA LYS A 532 -10.97 -7.67 22.06
C LYS A 532 -11.94 -6.68 21.43
N GLY A 533 -12.02 -6.66 20.10
CA GLY A 533 -12.83 -5.69 19.35
C GLY A 533 -12.16 -4.34 19.14
N PHE A 534 -12.78 -3.55 18.25
CA PHE A 534 -12.38 -2.17 17.98
C PHE A 534 -13.13 -1.21 18.91
N LEU A 535 -12.49 -0.83 20.02
CA LEU A 535 -13.14 -0.08 21.11
C LEU A 535 -13.67 1.31 20.73
N ASN A 536 -13.14 1.92 19.66
CA ASN A 536 -13.54 3.25 19.19
C ASN A 536 -14.41 3.22 17.93
N LEU A 537 -14.74 2.03 17.41
CA LEU A 537 -15.40 1.87 16.12
C LEU A 537 -16.87 2.29 16.22
N LYS A 538 -17.28 3.16 15.30
CA LYS A 538 -18.65 3.68 15.15
C LYS A 538 -19.31 3.23 13.85
N TYR A 539 -18.53 3.02 12.80
CA TYR A 539 -19.02 2.65 11.47
C TYR A 539 -18.28 1.41 10.99
N LEU A 540 -19.03 0.34 10.73
CA LEU A 540 -18.51 -0.90 10.16
C LEU A 540 -19.27 -1.23 8.87
N ASN A 541 -18.55 -1.35 7.77
CA ASN A 541 -19.08 -1.73 6.47
C ASN A 541 -18.28 -2.92 5.93
N LEU A 542 -18.92 -4.07 5.81
CA LEU A 542 -18.32 -5.29 5.25
C LEU A 542 -19.12 -5.68 4.02
N GLN A 543 -18.46 -5.75 2.87
CA GLN A 543 -19.09 -6.06 1.59
C GLN A 543 -18.34 -7.20 0.91
N GLN A 544 -19.01 -8.31 0.58
CA GLN A 544 -18.36 -9.49 0.02
C GLN A 544 -17.18 -9.93 0.90
N VAL A 545 -17.43 -10.30 2.15
CA VAL A 545 -16.38 -10.64 3.14
C VAL A 545 -16.50 -12.09 3.60
N LEU A 546 -15.40 -12.86 3.49
CA LEU A 546 -15.30 -14.23 3.98
C LEU A 546 -14.88 -14.15 5.45
N ILE A 547 -15.80 -14.50 6.34
CA ILE A 547 -15.60 -14.52 7.79
C ILE A 547 -16.45 -15.63 8.39
N ALA A 548 -15.93 -16.31 9.42
CA ALA A 548 -16.72 -17.32 10.12
C ALA A 548 -17.94 -16.67 10.81
N PRO A 549 -19.13 -17.33 10.83
CA PRO A 549 -20.35 -16.78 11.42
C PRO A 549 -20.20 -16.32 12.88
N ASP A 550 -19.55 -17.13 13.71
CA ASP A 550 -19.25 -16.79 15.11
C ASP A 550 -18.28 -15.61 15.22
N ALA A 551 -17.32 -15.50 14.30
CA ALA A 551 -16.36 -14.41 14.27
C ALA A 551 -17.02 -13.06 13.92
N VAL A 552 -18.02 -13.01 13.03
CA VAL A 552 -18.73 -11.76 12.72
C VAL A 552 -19.60 -11.29 13.90
N GLU A 553 -20.29 -12.20 14.58
CA GLU A 553 -21.06 -11.86 15.79
C GLU A 553 -20.15 -11.34 16.92
N ASN A 554 -19.01 -12.01 17.12
CA ASN A 554 -17.99 -11.59 18.08
C ASN A 554 -17.40 -10.23 17.73
N LEU A 555 -17.13 -9.97 16.45
CA LEU A 555 -16.62 -8.67 15.96
C LEU A 555 -17.61 -7.55 16.29
N ILE A 556 -18.90 -7.73 15.99
CA ILE A 556 -19.96 -6.74 16.24
C ILE A 556 -20.12 -6.49 17.74
N SER A 557 -20.27 -7.55 18.53
CA SER A 557 -20.51 -7.45 19.98
C SER A 557 -19.32 -6.86 20.75
N CYS A 558 -18.10 -7.01 20.24
CA CYS A 558 -16.91 -6.41 20.84
C CYS A 558 -16.65 -4.95 20.41
N CYS A 559 -17.54 -4.33 19.62
CA CYS A 559 -17.47 -2.92 19.24
C CYS A 559 -18.53 -2.10 19.99
N PRO A 560 -18.26 -1.64 21.24
CA PRO A 560 -19.29 -1.06 22.11
C PRO A 560 -19.83 0.29 21.66
N LEU A 561 -19.11 1.01 20.79
CA LEU A 561 -19.48 2.33 20.28
C LEU A 561 -20.11 2.28 18.87
N LEU A 562 -20.44 1.09 18.36
CA LEU A 562 -20.96 0.92 17.01
C LEU A 562 -22.32 1.64 16.83
N GLU A 563 -22.38 2.58 15.89
CA GLU A 563 -23.57 3.38 15.57
C GLU A 563 -24.17 3.00 14.20
N SER A 564 -23.36 2.49 13.28
CA SER A 564 -23.78 2.08 11.93
C SER A 564 -23.13 0.76 11.52
N LEU A 565 -23.94 -0.17 11.02
CA LEU A 565 -23.50 -1.48 10.56
C LEU A 565 -24.08 -1.76 9.16
N THR A 566 -23.19 -2.08 8.22
CA THR A 566 -23.54 -2.57 6.88
C THR A 566 -22.88 -3.92 6.64
N LEU A 567 -23.68 -4.93 6.31
CA LEU A 567 -23.23 -6.24 5.87
C LEU A 567 -23.87 -6.55 4.51
N SER A 568 -23.08 -6.57 3.43
CA SER A 568 -23.57 -6.80 2.07
C SER A 568 -22.92 -8.01 1.41
N TYR A 569 -23.71 -8.76 0.63
CA TYR A 569 -23.32 -9.97 -0.09
C TYR A 569 -22.72 -11.05 0.82
N PHE A 570 -23.42 -11.36 1.92
CA PHE A 570 -23.09 -12.48 2.79
C PHE A 570 -23.85 -13.74 2.37
N ASP A 571 -23.19 -14.89 2.45
CA ASP A 571 -23.75 -16.17 2.04
C ASP A 571 -24.19 -17.02 3.24
N SER A 572 -25.46 -17.44 3.26
CA SER A 572 -26.02 -18.45 4.17
C SER A 572 -25.74 -18.24 5.67
N LEU A 573 -25.83 -17.00 6.16
CA LEU A 573 -25.48 -16.63 7.54
C LEU A 573 -26.67 -16.78 8.51
N GLU A 574 -26.43 -17.40 9.67
CA GLU A 574 -27.24 -17.22 10.88
C GLU A 574 -26.63 -16.06 11.67
N LEU A 575 -27.37 -14.98 11.89
CA LEU A 575 -26.82 -13.72 12.39
C LEU A 575 -27.56 -13.21 13.62
N THR A 576 -26.85 -13.11 14.74
CA THR A 576 -27.30 -12.43 15.96
C THR A 576 -26.56 -11.11 16.16
N ILE A 577 -27.27 -9.99 16.08
CA ILE A 577 -26.69 -8.65 16.26
C ILE A 577 -26.93 -8.19 17.71
N ARG A 578 -25.83 -7.99 18.44
CA ARG A 578 -25.80 -7.40 19.79
C ARG A 578 -25.03 -6.10 19.81
N ALA A 579 -25.72 -4.97 19.65
CA ALA A 579 -25.10 -3.64 19.57
C ALA A 579 -25.99 -2.54 20.19
N PRO A 580 -25.79 -2.17 21.47
CA PRO A 580 -26.71 -1.30 22.21
C PRO A 580 -26.78 0.14 21.69
N ASN A 581 -25.74 0.61 21.02
CA ASN A 581 -25.65 1.97 20.48
C ASN A 581 -25.96 2.05 18.98
N LEU A 582 -26.34 0.94 18.35
CA LEU A 582 -26.57 0.86 16.91
C LEU A 582 -27.80 1.68 16.52
N LYS A 583 -27.65 2.54 15.52
CA LYS A 583 -28.70 3.44 15.00
C LYS A 583 -29.11 3.10 13.56
N TYR A 584 -28.16 2.64 12.75
CA TYR A 584 -28.36 2.34 11.34
C TYR A 584 -27.91 0.91 11.04
N LEU A 585 -28.79 0.12 10.43
CA LEU A 585 -28.52 -1.25 10.03
C LEU A 585 -28.88 -1.45 8.56
N ILE A 586 -27.90 -1.92 7.77
CA ILE A 586 -28.08 -2.31 6.38
C ILE A 586 -27.62 -3.76 6.24
N LEU A 587 -28.51 -4.64 5.79
CA LEU A 587 -28.22 -6.04 5.53
C LEU A 587 -28.58 -6.38 4.09
N GLU A 588 -27.69 -7.04 3.39
CA GLU A 588 -27.90 -7.50 2.03
C GLU A 588 -27.20 -8.85 1.84
N GLY A 589 -27.94 -9.86 1.40
CA GLY A 589 -27.37 -11.19 1.21
C GLY A 589 -28.35 -12.33 1.45
N GLU A 590 -27.79 -13.51 1.60
CA GLU A 590 -28.47 -14.76 1.91
C GLU A 590 -28.40 -15.03 3.42
N PHE A 591 -29.53 -14.86 4.12
CA PHE A 591 -29.61 -15.09 5.56
C PHE A 591 -30.57 -16.22 5.89
N LYS A 592 -30.13 -17.16 6.74
CA LYS A 592 -30.96 -18.24 7.27
C LYS A 592 -31.79 -17.80 8.46
N ASP A 593 -31.21 -17.01 9.35
CA ASP A 593 -31.92 -16.39 10.47
C ASP A 593 -31.26 -15.07 10.86
N ILE A 594 -32.06 -14.09 11.26
CA ILE A 594 -31.59 -12.79 11.71
C ILE A 594 -32.27 -12.45 13.04
N CYS A 595 -31.48 -12.30 14.09
CA CYS A 595 -31.94 -11.96 15.43
C CYS A 595 -31.32 -10.62 15.86
N LEU A 596 -32.18 -9.66 16.25
CA LEU A 596 -31.73 -8.38 16.80
C LEU A 596 -31.89 -8.41 18.32
N GLU A 597 -30.78 -8.53 19.03
CA GLU A 597 -30.76 -8.59 20.50
C GLU A 597 -30.13 -7.32 21.09
N ASN A 598 -30.82 -6.67 22.02
CA ASN A 598 -30.30 -5.47 22.70
C ASN A 598 -29.84 -4.36 21.72
N THR A 599 -30.72 -3.96 20.81
CA THR A 599 -30.52 -2.86 19.84
C THR A 599 -31.54 -1.72 20.04
N PRO A 600 -31.69 -1.16 21.26
CA PRO A 600 -32.78 -0.24 21.61
C PRO A 600 -32.72 1.10 20.89
N MET A 601 -31.55 1.48 20.37
CA MET A 601 -31.29 2.76 19.71
C MET A 601 -31.48 2.73 18.18
N LEU A 602 -31.94 1.60 17.62
CA LEU A 602 -32.02 1.42 16.18
C LEU A 602 -33.11 2.33 15.57
N VAL A 603 -32.70 3.22 14.67
CA VAL A 603 -33.52 4.27 14.07
C VAL A 603 -33.92 3.91 12.64
N ALA A 604 -33.02 3.31 11.86
CA ALA A 604 -33.31 2.91 10.49
C ALA A 604 -32.75 1.53 10.17
N ILE A 605 -33.56 0.73 9.49
CA ILE A 605 -33.22 -0.62 9.03
C ILE A 605 -33.47 -0.69 7.53
N SER A 606 -32.53 -1.25 6.79
CA SER A 606 -32.67 -1.63 5.38
C SER A 606 -32.21 -3.07 5.21
N VAL A 607 -33.08 -3.95 4.69
CA VAL A 607 -32.73 -5.35 4.45
C VAL A 607 -33.08 -5.75 3.03
N ALA A 608 -32.12 -6.33 2.31
CA ALA A 608 -32.32 -7.02 1.04
C ALA A 608 -32.00 -8.50 1.21
N MET A 609 -32.97 -9.37 0.94
CA MET A 609 -32.79 -10.82 1.11
C MET A 609 -32.77 -11.53 -0.25
N TYR A 610 -31.70 -12.28 -0.49
CA TYR A 610 -31.58 -13.22 -1.60
C TYR A 610 -32.02 -14.62 -1.14
N MET A 611 -32.70 -15.35 -2.02
CA MET A 611 -33.17 -16.72 -1.75
C MET A 611 -32.54 -17.70 -2.72
N THR A 612 -31.95 -18.76 -2.17
CA THR A 612 -31.53 -19.97 -2.88
C THR A 612 -32.49 -21.12 -2.56
N ASP A 613 -32.44 -22.20 -3.36
CA ASP A 613 -33.28 -23.39 -3.14
C ASP A 613 -33.10 -23.98 -1.73
N ASP A 614 -31.86 -24.00 -1.23
CA ASP A 614 -31.50 -24.50 0.11
C ASP A 614 -32.13 -23.67 1.24
N ILE A 615 -32.17 -22.34 1.08
CA ILE A 615 -32.78 -21.42 2.06
C ILE A 615 -34.31 -21.55 2.03
N ALA A 616 -34.89 -21.74 0.84
CA ALA A 616 -36.32 -21.99 0.70
C ALA A 616 -36.74 -23.29 1.41
N GLU A 617 -35.95 -24.36 1.33
CA GLU A 617 -36.18 -25.60 2.08
C GLU A 617 -36.09 -25.38 3.61
N HIS A 618 -35.09 -24.64 4.09
CA HIS A 618 -34.94 -24.33 5.51
C HIS A 618 -36.15 -23.57 6.07
N PHE A 619 -36.66 -22.61 5.32
CA PHE A 619 -37.85 -21.84 5.69
C PHE A 619 -39.14 -22.65 5.70
N GLY A 620 -39.24 -23.68 4.86
CA GLY A 620 -40.35 -24.65 4.92
C GLY A 620 -40.38 -25.47 6.22
N GLN A 621 -39.25 -25.57 6.93
CA GLN A 621 -39.10 -26.37 8.15
C GLN A 621 -39.08 -25.52 9.45
N SER A 622 -38.86 -24.21 9.34
CA SER A 622 -38.77 -23.31 10.50
C SER A 622 -40.13 -23.02 11.13
N SER A 623 -40.21 -23.15 12.45
CA SER A 623 -41.39 -22.79 13.26
C SER A 623 -41.22 -21.47 14.02
N SER A 624 -40.10 -20.76 13.85
CA SER A 624 -39.86 -19.51 14.55
C SER A 624 -40.58 -18.33 13.91
N CYS A 625 -41.19 -17.48 14.73
CA CYS A 625 -41.78 -16.22 14.28
C CYS A 625 -40.65 -15.22 13.98
N ASN A 626 -40.25 -15.14 12.71
CA ASN A 626 -39.16 -14.27 12.29
C ASN A 626 -39.49 -12.78 12.48
N PHE A 627 -40.78 -12.44 12.37
CA PHE A 627 -41.26 -11.08 12.67
C PHE A 627 -40.88 -10.63 14.09
N ASP A 628 -41.17 -11.47 15.09
CA ASP A 628 -40.92 -11.15 16.49
C ASP A 628 -39.41 -11.16 16.80
N LYS A 629 -38.64 -12.08 16.21
CA LYS A 629 -37.17 -12.10 16.36
C LYS A 629 -36.50 -10.85 15.80
N PHE A 630 -36.95 -10.40 14.62
CA PHE A 630 -36.30 -9.32 13.91
C PHE A 630 -36.76 -7.94 14.42
N LEU A 631 -38.06 -7.74 14.63
CA LEU A 631 -38.61 -6.43 15.03
C LEU A 631 -39.05 -6.36 16.50
N GLY A 632 -38.92 -7.45 17.26
CA GLY A 632 -39.33 -7.54 18.66
C GLY A 632 -38.68 -6.52 19.60
N GLY A 633 -37.44 -6.14 19.29
CA GLY A 633 -36.55 -5.38 20.18
C GLY A 633 -36.17 -3.97 19.72
N VAL A 634 -36.87 -3.37 18.75
CA VAL A 634 -36.47 -2.10 18.09
C VAL A 634 -37.45 -0.93 18.35
N PRO A 635 -37.61 -0.47 19.61
CA PRO A 635 -38.63 0.52 19.98
C PRO A 635 -38.40 1.92 19.39
N SER A 636 -37.18 2.22 18.93
CA SER A 636 -36.79 3.55 18.41
C SER A 636 -36.89 3.66 16.89
N LEU A 637 -37.37 2.62 16.20
CA LEU A 637 -37.37 2.53 14.74
C LEU A 637 -38.23 3.65 14.12
N GLU A 638 -37.63 4.42 13.21
CA GLU A 638 -38.26 5.51 12.46
C GLU A 638 -38.47 5.19 10.98
N ARG A 639 -37.59 4.35 10.38
CA ARG A 639 -37.66 3.95 8.97
C ARG A 639 -37.33 2.47 8.80
N LEU A 640 -38.19 1.75 8.08
CA LEU A 640 -37.99 0.36 7.71
C LEU A 640 -38.03 0.22 6.19
N ILE A 641 -36.98 -0.38 5.63
CA ILE A 641 -36.88 -0.67 4.20
C ILE A 641 -36.63 -2.16 4.02
N GLY A 642 -37.49 -2.83 3.26
CA GLY A 642 -37.38 -4.23 2.92
C GLY A 642 -37.35 -4.42 1.41
N HIS A 643 -36.37 -5.18 0.92
CA HIS A 643 -36.22 -5.47 -0.51
C HIS A 643 -36.28 -6.98 -0.77
N ILE A 644 -36.73 -7.33 -1.98
CA ILE A 644 -36.67 -8.68 -2.54
C ILE A 644 -37.49 -9.66 -1.69
N TYR A 645 -36.85 -10.64 -1.04
CA TYR A 645 -37.57 -11.67 -0.28
C TYR A 645 -37.79 -11.31 1.19
N PHE A 646 -37.59 -10.05 1.58
CA PHE A 646 -37.73 -9.62 2.97
C PHE A 646 -39.14 -9.88 3.55
N THR A 647 -40.21 -9.50 2.85
CA THR A 647 -41.59 -9.73 3.31
C THR A 647 -41.91 -11.21 3.43
N LYS A 648 -41.43 -12.02 2.47
CA LYS A 648 -41.52 -13.47 2.52
C LYS A 648 -40.80 -14.08 3.72
N TYR A 649 -39.60 -13.61 4.04
CA TYR A 649 -38.87 -14.05 5.23
C TYR A 649 -39.63 -13.72 6.54
N MET A 650 -40.18 -12.51 6.62
CA MET A 650 -40.95 -12.05 7.78
C MET A 650 -42.27 -12.80 7.96
N SER A 651 -42.78 -13.46 6.92
CA SER A 651 -44.04 -14.21 6.96
C SER A 651 -43.91 -15.60 7.58
N ILE A 652 -42.67 -16.08 7.76
CA ILE A 652 -42.36 -17.40 8.34
C ILE A 652 -42.69 -17.41 9.83
N GLY A 653 -43.45 -18.43 10.25
CA GLY A 653 -43.90 -18.59 11.63
C GLY A 653 -44.85 -17.48 12.12
N ASN A 654 -45.33 -16.60 11.23
CA ASN A 654 -46.20 -15.49 11.56
C ASN A 654 -47.67 -15.94 11.69
N ALA A 655 -48.02 -16.52 12.83
CA ALA A 655 -49.43 -16.60 13.24
C ALA A 655 -49.80 -15.29 13.95
N LEU A 656 -50.86 -14.61 13.52
CA LEU A 656 -51.36 -13.41 14.18
C LEU A 656 -51.57 -13.70 15.70
N GLY A 657 -50.79 -13.07 16.59
CA GLY A 657 -51.20 -12.94 17.99
C GLY A 657 -50.26 -13.35 19.14
N SER A 658 -48.96 -13.55 18.97
CA SER A 658 -48.06 -13.77 20.13
C SER A 658 -47.71 -12.47 20.89
N THR A 659 -47.39 -11.38 20.17
CA THR A 659 -46.91 -10.12 20.79
C THR A 659 -47.51 -8.87 20.10
N LYS A 660 -48.16 -8.01 20.89
CA LYS A 660 -48.65 -6.69 20.46
C LYS A 660 -47.54 -5.67 20.63
N ILE A 661 -46.81 -5.40 19.56
CA ILE A 661 -45.75 -4.39 19.53
C ILE A 661 -46.29 -3.13 18.87
N THR A 662 -45.92 -1.96 19.37
CA THR A 662 -46.31 -0.67 18.79
C THR A 662 -45.07 0.16 18.51
N TYR A 663 -44.84 0.49 17.24
CA TYR A 663 -43.71 1.27 16.77
C TYR A 663 -44.06 2.76 16.77
N GLN A 664 -44.01 3.38 17.95
CA GLN A 664 -44.42 4.77 18.17
C GLN A 664 -43.66 5.78 17.29
N ARG A 665 -42.43 5.46 16.87
CA ARG A 665 -41.60 6.38 16.09
C ARG A 665 -41.54 6.06 14.60
N LEU A 666 -42.12 4.95 14.16
CA LEU A 666 -42.04 4.48 12.78
C LEU A 666 -42.89 5.39 11.88
N LYS A 667 -42.22 6.13 10.99
CA LYS A 667 -42.81 7.14 10.10
C LYS A 667 -42.80 6.70 8.64
N VAL A 668 -41.82 5.89 8.24
CA VAL A 668 -41.60 5.51 6.85
C VAL A 668 -41.45 4.00 6.74
N ILE A 669 -42.26 3.37 5.90
CA ILE A 669 -42.16 1.96 5.54
C ILE A 669 -42.05 1.87 4.03
N GLU A 670 -41.01 1.17 3.57
CA GLU A 670 -40.78 0.91 2.15
C GLU A 670 -40.58 -0.60 1.96
N LEU A 671 -41.43 -1.25 1.17
CA LEU A 671 -41.35 -2.69 0.92
C LEU A 671 -41.35 -2.92 -0.59
N TYR A 672 -40.32 -3.56 -1.10
CA TYR A 672 -40.15 -3.82 -2.53
C TYR A 672 -40.29 -5.31 -2.82
N GLN A 673 -40.97 -5.63 -3.92
CA GLN A 673 -41.25 -7.00 -4.40
C GLN A 673 -42.16 -7.81 -3.45
N VAL A 674 -43.23 -7.17 -2.95
CA VAL A 674 -44.25 -7.83 -2.13
C VAL A 674 -45.19 -8.65 -3.02
N SER A 675 -45.38 -9.93 -2.69
CA SER A 675 -46.38 -10.77 -3.37
C SER A 675 -47.77 -10.58 -2.78
N PHE A 676 -48.67 -9.94 -3.54
CA PHE A 676 -50.10 -9.86 -3.20
C PHE A 676 -50.88 -11.13 -3.57
N GLU A 677 -50.21 -12.17 -4.07
CA GLU A 677 -50.78 -13.50 -4.23
C GLU A 677 -50.48 -14.39 -3.01
N ASP A 678 -49.49 -14.02 -2.18
CA ASP A 678 -49.18 -14.71 -0.93
C ASP A 678 -49.82 -13.98 0.26
N MET A 679 -50.91 -14.57 0.76
CA MET A 679 -51.66 -14.04 1.91
C MET A 679 -50.78 -13.84 3.14
N LYS A 680 -49.73 -14.64 3.33
CA LYS A 680 -48.83 -14.50 4.47
C LYS A 680 -47.98 -13.24 4.37
N GLU A 681 -47.58 -12.83 3.17
CA GLU A 681 -46.87 -11.57 2.96
C GLU A 681 -47.78 -10.37 3.17
N ILE A 682 -49.03 -10.43 2.71
CA ILE A 682 -50.03 -9.38 2.98
C ILE A 682 -50.24 -9.22 4.51
N MET A 683 -50.28 -10.32 5.27
CA MET A 683 -50.36 -10.28 6.73
C MET A 683 -49.15 -9.58 7.38
N VAL A 684 -47.95 -9.72 6.82
CA VAL A 684 -46.78 -8.96 7.32
C VAL A 684 -46.98 -7.46 7.10
N VAL A 685 -47.42 -7.06 5.90
CA VAL A 685 -47.68 -5.65 5.57
C VAL A 685 -48.73 -5.07 6.52
N LEU A 686 -49.87 -5.75 6.68
CA LEU A 686 -50.92 -5.32 7.60
C LEU A 686 -50.42 -5.21 9.03
N ARG A 687 -49.69 -6.22 9.52
CA ARG A 687 -49.12 -6.18 10.87
C ARG A 687 -48.19 -5.00 11.07
N LEU A 688 -47.35 -4.65 10.08
CA LEU A 688 -46.44 -3.50 10.15
C LEU A 688 -47.20 -2.18 10.24
N ILE A 689 -48.11 -1.91 9.31
CA ILE A 689 -48.82 -0.63 9.24
C ILE A 689 -49.77 -0.43 10.43
N LEU A 690 -50.46 -1.49 10.87
CA LEU A 690 -51.35 -1.45 12.03
C LEU A 690 -50.57 -1.26 13.34
N SER A 691 -49.30 -1.67 13.38
CA SER A 691 -48.42 -1.46 14.54
C SER A 691 -47.73 -0.10 14.55
N ALA A 692 -47.91 0.73 13.50
CA ALA A 692 -47.21 2.01 13.31
C ALA A 692 -48.19 3.21 13.34
N PRO A 693 -48.65 3.65 14.53
CA PRO A 693 -49.69 4.68 14.65
C PRO A 693 -49.27 6.06 14.10
N ASN A 694 -47.97 6.32 13.97
CA ASN A 694 -47.43 7.58 13.48
C ASN A 694 -46.84 7.47 12.06
N LEU A 695 -47.24 6.46 11.29
CA LEU A 695 -46.82 6.27 9.90
C LEU A 695 -47.23 7.47 9.03
N GLN A 696 -46.28 8.01 8.27
CA GLN A 696 -46.45 9.20 7.43
C GLN A 696 -46.32 8.88 5.94
N GLU A 697 -45.40 7.98 5.59
CA GLU A 697 -45.13 7.54 4.22
C GLU A 697 -45.10 6.02 4.15
N LEU A 698 -45.84 5.48 3.18
CA LEU A 698 -45.86 4.06 2.85
C LEU A 698 -45.53 3.89 1.37
N GLN A 699 -44.49 3.11 1.08
CA GLN A 699 -44.15 2.72 -0.28
C GLN A 699 -44.18 1.20 -0.41
N ILE A 700 -44.89 0.68 -1.40
CA ILE A 700 -44.95 -0.74 -1.70
C ILE A 700 -44.72 -0.96 -3.20
N SER A 701 -43.77 -1.84 -3.55
CA SER A 701 -43.62 -2.37 -4.90
C SER A 701 -44.15 -3.79 -4.96
N GLY A 702 -45.04 -4.09 -5.90
CA GLY A 702 -45.52 -5.45 -6.14
C GLY A 702 -44.46 -6.34 -6.78
N SER A 703 -44.59 -7.67 -6.62
CA SER A 703 -43.87 -8.67 -7.42
C SER A 703 -44.86 -9.44 -8.29
N SER A 704 -44.92 -9.15 -9.59
CA SER A 704 -45.86 -9.80 -10.51
C SER A 704 -45.17 -10.84 -11.39
N ASN A 705 -45.48 -12.12 -11.19
CA ASN A 705 -45.01 -13.24 -12.05
C ASN A 705 -46.14 -13.86 -12.91
N SER A 706 -47.38 -13.41 -12.76
CA SER A 706 -48.58 -13.98 -13.38
C SER A 706 -49.39 -12.92 -14.13
N SER A 707 -50.09 -13.34 -15.18
CA SER A 707 -51.09 -12.50 -15.85
C SER A 707 -52.36 -12.41 -14.97
N PRO A 708 -53.20 -11.36 -15.11
CA PRO A 708 -54.36 -11.08 -14.24
C PRO A 708 -55.52 -12.11 -14.30
N ALA A 709 -55.26 -13.34 -14.75
CA ALA A 709 -56.26 -14.39 -15.00
C ALA A 709 -56.33 -15.47 -13.91
N THR A 710 -55.74 -15.28 -12.72
CA THR A 710 -55.86 -16.25 -11.61
C THR A 710 -57.04 -15.89 -10.71
N GLU A 711 -57.99 -16.82 -10.56
CA GLU A 711 -59.24 -16.64 -9.79
C GLU A 711 -58.96 -16.28 -8.33
N ALA A 712 -59.73 -15.29 -7.82
CA ALA A 712 -59.65 -14.80 -6.45
C ALA A 712 -59.93 -15.91 -5.43
N THR A 713 -58.91 -16.33 -4.70
CA THR A 713 -59.07 -17.11 -3.48
C THR A 713 -59.34 -16.15 -2.31
N ASP A 714 -60.51 -16.31 -1.69
CA ASP A 714 -60.97 -15.68 -0.44
C ASP A 714 -61.30 -14.16 -0.50
N LEU A 715 -62.44 -13.82 -1.12
CA LEU A 715 -62.95 -12.43 -1.26
C LEU A 715 -63.31 -11.75 0.08
N ASP A 716 -63.51 -12.50 1.17
CA ASP A 716 -63.88 -11.97 2.49
C ASP A 716 -62.68 -11.76 3.43
N PHE A 717 -61.45 -11.98 2.93
CA PHE A 717 -60.22 -11.80 3.70
C PHE A 717 -60.09 -10.41 4.34
N TRP A 718 -60.37 -9.36 3.57
CA TRP A 718 -60.27 -7.98 4.05
C TRP A 718 -61.31 -7.67 5.14
N GLU A 719 -62.46 -8.35 5.15
CA GLU A 719 -63.48 -8.21 6.19
C GLU A 719 -63.13 -8.97 7.47
N LYS A 720 -62.40 -10.09 7.35
CA LYS A 720 -62.00 -10.95 8.48
C LYS A 720 -60.77 -10.44 9.22
N GLU A 721 -59.74 -10.02 8.49
CA GLU A 721 -58.41 -9.74 9.05
C GLU A 721 -58.20 -8.25 9.40
N CYS A 722 -59.00 -7.35 8.84
CA CYS A 722 -58.89 -5.91 9.12
C CYS A 722 -59.85 -5.47 10.24
N PRO A 723 -59.37 -4.77 11.29
CA PRO A 723 -60.25 -4.17 12.28
C PRO A 723 -61.15 -3.08 11.65
N GLY A 724 -62.47 -3.16 11.85
CA GLY A 724 -63.43 -2.19 11.31
C GLY A 724 -63.26 -0.74 11.80
N ASP A 725 -62.49 -0.52 12.88
CA ASP A 725 -62.20 0.79 13.48
C ASP A 725 -60.75 1.26 13.21
N CYS A 726 -60.06 0.67 12.23
CA CYS A 726 -58.69 1.05 11.86
C CYS A 726 -58.66 2.45 11.23
N THR A 727 -57.76 3.34 11.64
CA THR A 727 -57.57 4.65 11.00
C THR A 727 -56.10 5.06 11.01
N PHE A 728 -55.58 5.48 9.85
CA PHE A 728 -54.21 5.97 9.66
C PHE A 728 -54.16 7.49 9.82
N GLU A 729 -54.17 7.97 11.07
CA GLU A 729 -54.27 9.41 11.39
C GLU A 729 -53.10 10.28 10.91
N ARG A 730 -51.97 9.67 10.52
CA ARG A 730 -50.73 10.38 10.16
C ARG A 730 -50.27 10.13 8.72
N LEU A 731 -50.90 9.20 8.00
CA LEU A 731 -50.46 8.76 6.68
C LEU A 731 -50.82 9.80 5.62
N LYS A 732 -49.79 10.41 5.03
CA LYS A 732 -49.92 11.51 4.05
C LYS A 732 -49.58 11.06 2.63
N ILE A 733 -48.60 10.18 2.49
CA ILE A 733 -48.06 9.77 1.20
C ILE A 733 -48.13 8.24 1.08
N VAL A 734 -48.77 7.76 0.02
CA VAL A 734 -48.72 6.36 -0.37
C VAL A 734 -48.18 6.25 -1.78
N LYS A 735 -47.17 5.41 -1.98
CA LYS A 735 -46.60 5.10 -3.29
C LYS A 735 -46.72 3.61 -3.55
N MET A 736 -47.38 3.24 -4.63
CA MET A 736 -47.54 1.84 -5.04
C MET A 736 -46.95 1.67 -6.44
N THR A 737 -45.92 0.85 -6.58
CA THR A 737 -45.18 0.63 -7.84
C THR A 737 -45.26 -0.82 -8.28
N ASP A 738 -45.04 -1.09 -9.57
CA ASP A 738 -45.14 -2.43 -10.16
C ASP A 738 -46.47 -3.15 -9.93
N MET A 739 -47.57 -2.39 -9.92
CA MET A 739 -48.90 -2.91 -9.59
C MET A 739 -49.56 -3.61 -10.78
N SER A 740 -50.11 -4.81 -10.58
CA SER A 740 -50.73 -5.61 -11.66
C SER A 740 -52.25 -5.51 -11.75
N GLY A 741 -52.90 -4.94 -10.73
CA GLY A 741 -54.35 -4.88 -10.61
C GLY A 741 -54.98 -6.18 -10.14
N VAL A 742 -54.22 -7.05 -9.45
CA VAL A 742 -54.81 -8.28 -8.90
C VAL A 742 -55.78 -7.95 -7.75
N PRO A 743 -56.81 -8.78 -7.48
CA PRO A 743 -57.86 -8.44 -6.53
C PRO A 743 -57.37 -8.00 -5.14
N HIS A 744 -56.32 -8.65 -4.62
CA HIS A 744 -55.75 -8.30 -3.31
C HIS A 744 -54.93 -7.00 -3.32
N GLU A 745 -54.32 -6.61 -4.44
CA GLU A 745 -53.71 -5.27 -4.58
C GLU A 745 -54.79 -4.19 -4.53
N MET A 746 -55.88 -4.40 -5.28
CA MET A 746 -57.01 -3.48 -5.34
C MET A 746 -57.72 -3.37 -3.98
N GLY A 747 -57.91 -4.50 -3.29
CA GLY A 747 -58.44 -4.54 -1.93
C GLY A 747 -57.56 -3.81 -0.91
N PHE A 748 -56.22 -3.94 -1.03
CA PHE A 748 -55.30 -3.19 -0.18
C PHE A 748 -55.36 -1.68 -0.44
N ILE A 749 -55.46 -1.27 -1.72
CA ILE A 749 -55.64 0.14 -2.09
C ILE A 749 -56.95 0.69 -1.53
N GLU A 750 -58.04 -0.05 -1.68
CA GLU A 750 -59.35 0.32 -1.11
C GLU A 750 -59.27 0.47 0.41
N PHE A 751 -58.62 -0.48 1.09
CA PHE A 751 -58.40 -0.43 2.52
C PHE A 751 -57.62 0.82 2.95
N LEU A 752 -56.53 1.17 2.27
CA LEU A 752 -55.76 2.39 2.58
C LEU A 752 -56.58 3.67 2.32
N LEU A 753 -57.26 3.77 1.18
CA LEU A 753 -58.08 4.94 0.83
C LEU A 753 -59.24 5.14 1.81
N GLY A 754 -59.88 4.05 2.23
CA GLY A 754 -61.01 4.06 3.16
C GLY A 754 -60.65 4.42 4.59
N ASN A 755 -59.38 4.26 5.00
CA ASN A 755 -58.94 4.41 6.39
C ASN A 755 -57.90 5.51 6.62
N SER A 756 -57.56 6.32 5.61
CA SER A 756 -56.55 7.39 5.70
C SER A 756 -57.15 8.79 5.54
N PRO A 757 -57.63 9.44 6.63
CA PRO A 757 -58.41 10.68 6.55
C PRO A 757 -57.59 11.93 6.21
N ILE A 758 -56.26 11.89 6.35
CA ILE A 758 -55.36 13.01 6.03
C ILE A 758 -54.42 12.71 4.85
N LEU A 759 -54.73 11.68 4.06
CA LEU A 759 -53.93 11.32 2.90
C LEU A 759 -53.91 12.48 1.91
N GLU A 760 -52.71 12.88 1.49
CA GLU A 760 -52.47 13.97 0.54
C GLU A 760 -52.25 13.41 -0.87
N ILE A 761 -51.40 12.39 -1.00
CA ILE A 761 -51.01 11.81 -2.29
C ILE A 761 -51.05 10.27 -2.23
N MET A 762 -51.71 9.66 -3.21
CA MET A 762 -51.55 8.24 -3.54
C MET A 762 -51.07 8.12 -4.99
N SER A 763 -49.81 7.75 -5.20
CA SER A 763 -49.27 7.49 -6.53
C SER A 763 -49.26 6.01 -6.84
N ILE A 764 -49.82 5.62 -7.98
CA ILE A 764 -49.88 4.25 -8.45
C ILE A 764 -49.17 4.17 -9.80
N THR A 765 -48.11 3.38 -9.86
CA THR A 765 -47.38 3.04 -11.09
C THR A 765 -47.68 1.59 -11.45
N PRO A 766 -48.39 1.33 -12.56
CA PRO A 766 -48.68 -0.03 -13.00
C PRO A 766 -47.42 -0.74 -13.49
N SER A 767 -47.37 -2.06 -13.33
CA SER A 767 -46.30 -2.91 -13.85
C SER A 767 -46.16 -2.77 -15.37
N VAL A 768 -44.91 -2.85 -15.84
CA VAL A 768 -44.57 -2.80 -17.27
C VAL A 768 -45.21 -3.96 -18.04
N TYR A 769 -45.50 -5.08 -17.36
CA TYR A 769 -46.11 -6.28 -17.93
C TYR A 769 -47.63 -6.19 -18.11
N VAL A 770 -48.29 -5.19 -17.53
CA VAL A 770 -49.73 -4.96 -17.73
C VAL A 770 -49.94 -4.14 -18.99
N THR A 771 -50.24 -4.79 -20.13
CA THR A 771 -50.49 -4.07 -21.40
C THR A 771 -51.96 -3.73 -21.60
N ASP A 772 -52.88 -4.67 -21.33
CA ASP A 772 -54.31 -4.51 -21.64
C ASP A 772 -55.20 -4.21 -20.41
N GLY A 773 -54.69 -4.42 -19.19
CA GLY A 773 -55.43 -4.26 -17.93
C GLY A 773 -55.39 -2.85 -17.29
N ARG A 774 -54.54 -1.94 -17.78
CA ARG A 774 -54.29 -0.63 -17.14
C ARG A 774 -55.54 0.25 -17.08
N LEU A 775 -56.35 0.25 -18.15
CA LEU A 775 -57.58 1.03 -18.19
C LEU A 775 -58.63 0.48 -17.21
N GLY A 776 -58.71 -0.84 -17.06
CA GLY A 776 -59.60 -1.49 -16.09
C GLY A 776 -59.24 -1.10 -14.66
N MET A 777 -57.96 -1.20 -14.32
CA MET A 777 -57.42 -0.78 -13.02
C MET A 777 -57.73 0.70 -12.75
N LEU A 778 -57.50 1.59 -13.71
CA LEU A 778 -57.79 3.02 -13.56
C LEU A 778 -59.30 3.27 -13.31
N ILE A 779 -60.18 2.59 -14.06
CA ILE A 779 -61.64 2.72 -13.88
C ILE A 779 -62.04 2.26 -12.48
N GLU A 780 -61.46 1.18 -11.98
CA GLU A 780 -61.74 0.64 -10.66
C GLU A 780 -61.25 1.59 -9.55
N LEU A 781 -60.02 2.11 -9.66
CA LEU A 781 -59.47 3.12 -8.74
C LEU A 781 -60.35 4.36 -8.61
N LEU A 782 -60.95 4.83 -9.71
CA LEU A 782 -61.86 5.97 -9.70
C LEU A 782 -63.19 5.70 -8.97
N ARG A 783 -63.56 4.44 -8.75
CA ARG A 783 -64.79 4.04 -8.03
C ARG A 783 -64.59 3.92 -6.53
N LEU A 784 -63.35 3.79 -6.06
CA LEU A 784 -63.04 3.59 -4.65
C LEU A 784 -63.38 4.83 -3.81
N LYS A 785 -63.96 4.59 -2.63
CA LYS A 785 -64.25 5.65 -1.66
C LYS A 785 -62.97 6.09 -0.95
N ARG A 786 -62.92 7.37 -0.59
CA ARG A 786 -61.77 7.98 0.09
C ARG A 786 -62.22 8.58 1.42
N ALA A 787 -61.45 8.36 2.48
CA ALA A 787 -61.65 9.04 3.76
C ALA A 787 -61.15 10.49 3.72
N SER A 788 -60.05 10.75 3.01
CA SER A 788 -59.51 12.11 2.80
C SER A 788 -60.19 12.80 1.63
N ALA A 789 -60.68 14.02 1.85
CA ALA A 789 -61.23 14.88 0.80
C ALA A 789 -60.14 15.55 -0.06
N GLU A 790 -58.91 15.64 0.46
CA GLU A 790 -57.77 16.32 -0.19
C GLU A 790 -56.86 15.34 -0.94
N ALA A 791 -57.12 14.03 -0.87
CA ALA A 791 -56.26 13.01 -1.47
C ALA A 791 -56.27 13.07 -3.01
N GLU A 792 -55.10 13.36 -3.59
CA GLU A 792 -54.84 13.24 -5.02
C GLU A 792 -54.40 11.81 -5.36
N ILE A 793 -55.09 11.18 -6.32
CA ILE A 793 -54.69 9.88 -6.87
C ILE A 793 -53.96 10.12 -8.19
N ILE A 794 -52.65 9.87 -8.18
CA ILE A 794 -51.77 10.03 -9.34
C ILE A 794 -51.54 8.67 -9.96
N PHE A 795 -52.09 8.43 -11.14
CA PHE A 795 -51.81 7.23 -11.91
C PHE A 795 -50.70 7.53 -12.92
N VAL A 796 -49.49 7.02 -12.67
CA VAL A 796 -48.29 7.35 -13.45
C VAL A 796 -48.27 6.50 -14.72
N GLN A 797 -48.25 7.16 -15.89
CA GLN A 797 -47.97 6.51 -17.17
C GLN A 797 -46.49 6.69 -17.47
N ASP A 798 -45.71 5.61 -17.43
CA ASP A 798 -44.36 5.65 -18.02
C ASP A 798 -44.48 6.02 -19.50
N GLN A 799 -43.79 7.09 -19.90
CA GLN A 799 -43.50 7.32 -21.31
C GLN A 799 -42.43 6.30 -21.70
N VAL A 800 -42.86 5.28 -22.45
CA VAL A 800 -42.00 4.24 -23.08
C VAL A 800 -40.84 4.88 -23.85
#